data_AF-A0A0G2SXY1-F1
#
_entry.id   AF-A0A0G2SXY1-F1
#
_cell.length_a   1.000
_cell.length_b   1.000
_cell.length_c   1.000
_cell.angle_alpha   90.00
_cell.angle_beta   90.00
_cell.angle_gamma   90.00
#
_symmetry.space_group_name_H-M   'P 1'
#
loop_
_entity.id
_entity.type
_entity.pdbx_description
1 polymer ?
#
loop_
_entity_poly.entity_id
_entity_poly.type
_entity_poly.pdbx_seq_one_letter_code
_entity_poly.pdbx_strand_id
1 'polypeptide(L)'
;MCRYCIFRGFSPIFPLLDSGHSGCGGPLQLTHNHGHFSSTPNASIYENDIQCQWRIHATHGKIIRLRALWFELEEDNECDNDFLVVYDGKTSNSKLIGRFCGNASVELISSHRYLSIFFETNSHRQAKGFNFTYDFVQASTGRGGNFYRCANNQCVPKLGICDGHNQCGDSSDELNCASSGVCQGTEFECPDNTCIPKTWVCDGSNDCGDLSDEDNCGKQTGLSGCRSSAWQNGTPGSFSSMDYLDPLLEYENDTECHWDINVPDGKFIKLTFDPDFEIEAGAAVCTTDRLTIYNGKDHSFVNEYCGSTAPDPVIIPSSHALVRFFSDEELSFKGFMIHWEAVDAAGLPTEIKHDSGPYGCDQWIHYTGTGIIQTPNFALGHNYADNTTCVWRIFGPEGYVIKVHFNNFGVEGSYLCKYDNVLIYDGPSVEDDLLATICGRRVPRDEWSKSNNMMIAFYADRSYNAIGLNATYEAVKIVSNPQTDDAACVKKISLTADHGAILSDLFDGVTEYPNDLLCRWTITAPPGKVITLNMNSFQTEEDEECSYDFLRIIGGTVRKRLCGFVYPEHITSSGNVFNLRFVTDEGRGGFGFNITYDFHDPIPDCPHADDFRCNDNSCIRSSQVCDGHDDCPGGTEEVVCGNVATCGIPAITPATGNTKVVGGRVAIPNSLPWQVSLRFLGTHMCGGTLIAPQWIATASHCFEDNRNAINWKVYAGKQHEKKDDPHQQLRDVVKVLMHDQYNADAIDNDITLLKVDPPFTINDYVNVACLPTETAPDGMECMSSGWGDTKGTGGEGLLKQVSLPVVNLQKCNGSDALDGEVTANMICAGFDAGGHDTCQGDSGGPFVCKLSGKWQLEGIVSWGYGCADPNSPGAYARVSNYIPWLQQNVGSHTP
;
A
#
# COMPACT_ATOMS: atom_id res chain seq x y z
N MET A 1 -28.88 -38.91 -37.12
CA MET A 1 -29.34 -40.04 -36.26
C MET A 1 -28.74 -39.79 -34.89
N CYS A 2 -29.43 -39.71 -33.75
CA CYS A 2 -30.87 -39.61 -33.42
C CYS A 2 -30.97 -38.64 -32.22
N ARG A 3 -31.84 -37.61 -32.18
CA ARG A 3 -33.30 -37.60 -31.88
C ARG A 3 -33.71 -38.22 -30.52
N TYR A 4 -33.94 -37.31 -29.56
CA TYR A 4 -34.97 -37.28 -28.49
C TYR A 4 -35.15 -38.47 -27.54
N CYS A 5 -35.07 -38.15 -26.24
CA CYS A 5 -36.15 -38.44 -25.30
C CYS A 5 -36.31 -37.25 -24.31
N ILE A 6 -37.39 -37.19 -23.54
CA ILE A 6 -37.83 -35.99 -22.79
C ILE A 6 -37.87 -36.29 -21.28
N PHE A 7 -37.28 -35.42 -20.46
CA PHE A 7 -37.49 -35.42 -19.01
C PHE A 7 -38.89 -34.90 -18.68
N ARG A 8 -39.63 -35.62 -17.84
CA ARG A 8 -40.86 -35.12 -17.21
C ARG A 8 -40.47 -34.39 -15.93
N GLY A 9 -40.92 -33.14 -15.78
CA GLY A 9 -40.89 -32.48 -14.47
C GLY A 9 -41.79 -33.20 -13.47
N PHE A 10 -41.40 -33.16 -12.19
CA PHE A 10 -42.19 -33.66 -11.08
C PHE A 10 -42.48 -32.48 -10.15
N SER A 11 -43.75 -32.26 -9.79
CA SER A 11 -44.15 -31.19 -8.88
C SER A 11 -44.68 -31.81 -7.59
N PRO A 12 -43.99 -31.67 -6.45
CA PRO A 12 -44.59 -32.01 -5.17
C PRO A 12 -45.73 -31.02 -4.88
N ILE A 13 -46.93 -31.55 -4.63
CA ILE A 13 -48.04 -30.76 -4.12
C ILE A 13 -47.96 -30.86 -2.59
N PHE A 14 -47.68 -29.75 -1.91
CA PHE A 14 -47.77 -29.67 -0.47
C PHE A 14 -49.24 -29.66 -0.03
N PRO A 15 -49.73 -30.64 0.76
CA PRO A 15 -50.95 -30.47 1.51
C PRO A 15 -50.66 -29.50 2.67
N LEU A 16 -51.46 -28.44 2.78
CA LEU A 16 -51.49 -27.63 4.00
C LEU A 16 -52.05 -28.49 5.14
N LEU A 17 -51.28 -28.66 6.22
CA LEU A 17 -51.75 -29.26 7.46
C LEU A 17 -52.11 -28.15 8.44
N ASP A 18 -53.36 -28.14 8.87
CA ASP A 18 -53.98 -27.01 9.58
C ASP A 18 -53.60 -27.00 11.08
N SER A 19 -53.51 -25.81 11.66
CA SER A 19 -53.00 -25.61 13.02
C SER A 19 -54.06 -25.87 14.09
N GLY A 20 -54.35 -27.15 14.37
CA GLY A 20 -54.95 -27.54 15.64
C GLY A 20 -55.81 -28.82 15.64
N HIS A 21 -55.24 -29.90 16.18
CA HIS A 21 -55.93 -30.87 17.04
C HIS A 21 -54.97 -31.38 18.14
N SER A 22 -55.47 -32.11 19.13
CA SER A 22 -54.67 -32.56 20.27
C SER A 22 -53.65 -33.63 19.87
N GLY A 23 -52.39 -33.34 20.16
CA GLY A 23 -51.25 -34.20 19.90
C GLY A 23 -49.99 -33.59 20.52
N CYS A 24 -49.02 -34.44 20.82
CA CYS A 24 -47.67 -34.08 21.28
C CYS A 24 -47.05 -32.94 20.43
N GLY A 25 -46.92 -31.76 21.04
CA GLY A 25 -46.64 -30.50 20.33
C GLY A 25 -45.22 -30.38 19.75
N GLY A 26 -45.03 -30.88 18.53
CA GLY A 26 -43.83 -30.65 17.72
C GLY A 26 -42.58 -31.43 18.16
N PRO A 27 -41.43 -31.21 17.50
CA PRO A 27 -40.18 -31.88 17.82
C PRO A 27 -39.55 -31.34 19.12
N LEU A 28 -39.73 -32.05 20.22
CA LEU A 28 -39.19 -31.63 21.52
C LEU A 28 -37.68 -31.90 21.60
N GLN A 29 -36.91 -30.82 21.72
CA GLN A 29 -35.45 -30.84 21.87
C GLN A 29 -35.05 -31.07 23.34
N LEU A 30 -34.11 -31.99 23.56
CA LEU A 30 -33.70 -32.46 24.89
C LEU A 30 -32.17 -32.39 25.03
N THR A 31 -31.70 -31.31 25.65
CA THR A 31 -30.28 -30.89 25.66
C THR A 31 -29.58 -31.00 27.03
N HIS A 32 -30.30 -31.40 28.08
CA HIS A 32 -29.78 -31.42 29.45
C HIS A 32 -29.02 -32.71 29.73
N ASN A 33 -27.97 -32.68 30.58
CA ASN A 33 -27.10 -33.84 30.85
C ASN A 33 -27.81 -35.11 31.37
N HIS A 34 -29.05 -34.94 31.86
CA HIS A 34 -30.02 -36.02 32.10
C HIS A 34 -31.44 -35.43 31.99
N GLY A 35 -32.45 -36.28 31.81
CA GLY A 35 -33.85 -35.86 31.83
C GLY A 35 -34.83 -37.01 31.65
N HIS A 36 -36.11 -36.68 31.56
CA HIS A 36 -37.17 -37.64 31.23
C HIS A 36 -38.21 -37.03 30.29
N PHE A 37 -38.92 -37.88 29.55
CA PHE A 37 -40.03 -37.51 28.68
C PHE A 37 -41.04 -38.66 28.55
N SER A 38 -42.28 -38.37 28.16
CA SER A 38 -43.34 -39.36 28.04
C SER A 38 -44.23 -39.08 26.84
N SER A 39 -44.95 -40.11 26.38
CA SER A 39 -45.95 -40.01 25.31
C SER A 39 -47.06 -39.00 25.61
N THR A 40 -47.36 -38.78 26.90
CA THR A 40 -48.44 -37.91 27.39
C THR A 40 -48.01 -37.18 28.67
N PRO A 41 -48.05 -35.83 28.70
CA PRO A 41 -47.70 -35.08 29.92
C PRO A 41 -48.71 -35.24 31.07
N ASN A 42 -50.00 -35.39 30.75
CA ASN A 42 -51.12 -35.24 31.71
C ASN A 42 -52.15 -36.39 31.69
N ALA A 43 -51.94 -37.44 30.89
CA ALA A 43 -52.94 -38.50 30.66
C ALA A 43 -52.34 -39.91 30.79
N SER A 44 -53.10 -40.84 31.37
CA SER A 44 -52.66 -42.22 31.68
C SER A 44 -52.67 -43.19 30.49
N ILE A 45 -53.09 -42.71 29.31
CA ILE A 45 -53.08 -43.37 28.00
C ILE A 45 -52.81 -42.32 26.93
N TYR A 46 -52.23 -42.71 25.79
CA TYR A 46 -51.97 -41.81 24.65
C TYR A 46 -53.21 -41.61 23.76
N GLU A 47 -53.19 -40.60 22.89
CA GLU A 47 -54.25 -40.32 21.92
C GLU A 47 -54.01 -41.04 20.58
N ASN A 48 -55.09 -41.33 19.86
CA ASN A 48 -55.06 -41.95 18.53
C ASN A 48 -54.69 -40.92 17.45
N ASP A 49 -54.19 -41.40 16.31
CA ASP A 49 -53.82 -40.58 15.15
C ASP A 49 -52.79 -39.47 15.47
N ILE A 50 -51.90 -39.67 16.45
CA ILE A 50 -50.83 -38.71 16.82
C ILE A 50 -49.49 -39.11 16.22
N GLN A 51 -48.67 -38.10 15.89
CA GLN A 51 -47.27 -38.25 15.49
C GLN A 51 -46.40 -37.35 16.37
N CYS A 52 -45.48 -37.94 17.12
CA CYS A 52 -44.59 -37.25 18.05
C CYS A 52 -43.13 -37.38 17.61
N GLN A 53 -42.32 -36.35 17.88
CA GLN A 53 -40.86 -36.45 17.74
C GLN A 53 -40.15 -35.90 18.98
N TRP A 54 -39.13 -36.62 19.44
CA TRP A 54 -38.13 -36.12 20.41
C TRP A 54 -36.74 -36.21 19.79
N ARG A 55 -35.88 -35.25 20.12
CA ARG A 55 -34.47 -35.24 19.70
C ARG A 55 -33.61 -34.96 20.91
N ILE A 56 -32.71 -35.88 21.24
CA ILE A 56 -31.78 -35.75 22.36
C ILE A 56 -30.40 -35.37 21.80
N HIS A 57 -29.76 -34.35 22.38
CA HIS A 57 -28.43 -33.85 21.99
C HIS A 57 -27.48 -33.92 23.19
N ALA A 58 -26.50 -34.83 23.13
CA ALA A 58 -25.46 -34.95 24.12
C ALA A 58 -24.32 -33.93 23.94
N THR A 59 -23.74 -33.53 25.06
CA THR A 59 -22.51 -32.72 25.09
C THR A 59 -21.33 -33.47 24.44
N HIS A 60 -20.36 -32.72 23.94
CA HIS A 60 -19.20 -33.28 23.23
C HIS A 60 -18.44 -34.33 24.08
N GLY A 61 -17.93 -35.37 23.42
CA GLY A 61 -17.32 -36.54 24.08
C GLY A 61 -18.31 -37.58 24.63
N LYS A 62 -19.63 -37.31 24.61
CA LYS A 62 -20.63 -38.19 25.22
C LYS A 62 -21.63 -38.80 24.24
N ILE A 63 -22.14 -39.96 24.64
CA ILE A 63 -23.25 -40.71 24.02
C ILE A 63 -24.42 -40.80 25.00
N ILE A 64 -25.60 -41.12 24.47
CA ILE A 64 -26.88 -41.04 25.17
C ILE A 64 -27.27 -42.45 25.63
N ARG A 65 -27.33 -42.68 26.94
CA ARG A 65 -28.08 -43.79 27.50
C ARG A 65 -29.57 -43.41 27.53
N LEU A 66 -30.42 -44.28 27.03
CA LEU A 66 -31.89 -44.13 27.05
C LEU A 66 -32.51 -45.38 27.69
N ARG A 67 -33.45 -45.18 28.62
CA ARG A 67 -34.06 -46.27 29.38
C ARG A 67 -35.55 -46.02 29.64
N ALA A 68 -36.39 -46.96 29.25
CA ALA A 68 -37.81 -46.94 29.60
C ALA A 68 -37.99 -47.19 31.11
N LEU A 69 -38.73 -46.31 31.79
CA LEU A 69 -39.25 -46.53 33.14
C LEU A 69 -40.52 -47.42 33.08
N TRP A 70 -41.30 -47.27 32.00
CA TRP A 70 -42.38 -48.15 31.58
C TRP A 70 -42.69 -47.89 30.08
N PHE A 71 -43.18 -48.92 29.39
CA PHE A 71 -43.49 -48.90 27.96
C PHE A 71 -44.60 -49.93 27.67
N GLU A 72 -45.71 -49.49 27.08
CA GLU A 72 -46.93 -50.26 26.84
C GLU A 72 -47.75 -49.60 25.70
N LEU A 73 -47.51 -50.03 24.46
CA LEU A 73 -48.25 -49.64 23.24
C LEU A 73 -49.22 -50.76 22.81
N GLU A 74 -49.97 -50.57 21.71
CA GLU A 74 -50.72 -51.67 21.11
C GLU A 74 -49.78 -52.85 20.75
N GLU A 75 -50.23 -54.08 20.98
CA GLU A 75 -49.52 -55.29 20.62
C GLU A 75 -49.91 -55.73 19.20
N ASP A 76 -48.98 -55.57 18.26
CA ASP A 76 -49.05 -56.06 16.88
C ASP A 76 -47.81 -56.91 16.54
N ASN A 77 -47.92 -57.81 15.55
CA ASN A 77 -46.86 -58.76 15.21
C ASN A 77 -45.71 -58.15 14.40
N GLU A 78 -45.96 -57.08 13.63
CA GLU A 78 -44.94 -56.39 12.81
C GLU A 78 -44.70 -54.95 13.29
N CYS A 79 -45.41 -54.54 14.35
CA CYS A 79 -45.49 -53.18 14.88
C CYS A 79 -45.94 -52.16 13.82
N ASP A 80 -46.93 -52.51 13.00
CA ASP A 80 -47.48 -51.63 11.95
C ASP A 80 -48.61 -50.71 12.43
N ASN A 81 -49.14 -50.95 13.63
CA ASN A 81 -50.20 -50.14 14.26
C ASN A 81 -49.60 -48.95 15.06
N ASP A 82 -49.47 -49.10 16.38
CA ASP A 82 -48.89 -48.07 17.27
C ASP A 82 -47.44 -48.42 17.55
N PHE A 83 -46.50 -47.54 17.19
CA PHE A 83 -45.08 -47.86 17.23
C PHE A 83 -44.20 -46.66 17.60
N LEU A 84 -43.13 -46.95 18.34
CA LEU A 84 -42.02 -46.03 18.59
C LEU A 84 -40.76 -46.48 17.85
N VAL A 85 -40.10 -45.58 17.13
CA VAL A 85 -38.85 -45.82 16.41
C VAL A 85 -37.73 -44.98 17.01
N VAL A 86 -36.56 -45.57 17.18
CA VAL A 86 -35.34 -44.89 17.65
C VAL A 86 -34.24 -44.97 16.58
N TYR A 87 -33.67 -43.81 16.22
CA TYR A 87 -32.55 -43.67 15.29
C TYR A 87 -31.31 -43.07 15.98
N ASP A 88 -30.16 -43.69 15.75
CA ASP A 88 -28.83 -43.36 16.28
C ASP A 88 -28.21 -42.16 15.52
N GLY A 89 -28.84 -40.98 15.62
CA GLY A 89 -28.38 -39.75 14.97
C GLY A 89 -29.40 -38.60 14.95
N LYS A 90 -29.14 -37.58 14.10
CA LYS A 90 -29.86 -36.28 14.03
C LYS A 90 -31.21 -36.36 13.29
N THR A 91 -31.48 -37.45 12.55
CA THR A 91 -32.63 -37.59 11.63
C THR A 91 -33.17 -39.03 11.54
N SER A 92 -34.32 -39.22 10.89
CA SER A 92 -34.87 -40.55 10.52
C SER A 92 -34.07 -41.30 9.45
N ASN A 93 -33.13 -40.64 8.77
CA ASN A 93 -32.17 -41.28 7.87
C ASN A 93 -30.94 -41.84 8.62
N SER A 94 -30.81 -41.53 9.91
CA SER A 94 -29.74 -42.08 10.75
C SER A 94 -29.95 -43.58 11.02
N LYS A 95 -28.93 -44.28 11.53
CA LYS A 95 -29.00 -45.73 11.75
C LYS A 95 -30.16 -46.10 12.69
N LEU A 96 -31.14 -46.84 12.17
CA LEU A 96 -32.23 -47.43 12.95
C LEU A 96 -31.68 -48.34 14.07
N ILE A 97 -32.05 -48.07 15.32
CA ILE A 97 -31.77 -48.96 16.47
C ILE A 97 -32.89 -49.99 16.61
N GLY A 98 -34.14 -49.57 16.46
CA GLY A 98 -35.30 -50.46 16.53
C GLY A 98 -36.64 -49.74 16.38
N ARG A 99 -37.67 -50.53 16.09
CA ARG A 99 -39.09 -50.18 16.11
C ARG A 99 -39.75 -51.04 17.19
N PHE A 100 -40.56 -50.43 18.03
CA PHE A 100 -41.05 -51.02 19.28
C PHE A 100 -42.55 -50.80 19.44
N CYS A 101 -43.28 -51.85 19.80
CA CYS A 101 -44.71 -51.84 20.15
C CYS A 101 -44.96 -52.83 21.30
N GLY A 102 -46.22 -52.97 21.75
CA GLY A 102 -46.57 -53.80 22.90
C GLY A 102 -45.81 -53.41 24.19
N ASN A 103 -45.45 -54.41 24.99
CA ASN A 103 -44.71 -54.25 26.26
C ASN A 103 -43.18 -54.41 26.08
N ALA A 104 -42.58 -53.69 25.14
CA ALA A 104 -41.15 -53.77 24.85
C ALA A 104 -40.27 -53.25 26.02
N SER A 105 -39.21 -53.99 26.37
CA SER A 105 -38.19 -53.52 27.32
C SER A 105 -37.09 -52.74 26.58
N VAL A 106 -37.17 -51.41 26.59
CA VAL A 106 -36.27 -50.53 25.84
C VAL A 106 -35.20 -49.91 26.76
N GLU A 107 -33.98 -50.45 26.70
CA GLU A 107 -32.78 -49.88 27.35
C GLU A 107 -31.61 -49.97 26.36
N LEU A 108 -31.00 -48.83 26.01
CA LEU A 108 -30.01 -48.71 24.95
C LEU A 108 -28.97 -47.62 25.24
N ILE A 109 -27.84 -47.67 24.53
CA ILE A 109 -26.83 -46.61 24.49
C ILE A 109 -26.59 -46.28 23.01
N SER A 110 -26.63 -45.01 22.64
CA SER A 110 -26.35 -44.54 21.27
C SER A 110 -24.87 -44.72 20.92
N SER A 111 -24.56 -44.79 19.63
CA SER A 111 -23.18 -44.62 19.13
C SER A 111 -22.90 -43.20 18.64
N HIS A 112 -23.93 -42.35 18.54
CA HIS A 112 -23.81 -40.93 18.21
C HIS A 112 -24.17 -39.98 19.38
N ARG A 113 -23.72 -38.72 19.33
CA ARG A 113 -24.13 -37.63 20.25
C ARG A 113 -25.59 -37.16 20.05
N TYR A 114 -26.32 -37.74 19.11
CA TYR A 114 -27.72 -37.43 18.80
C TYR A 114 -28.54 -38.71 18.85
N LEU A 115 -29.78 -38.61 19.35
CA LEU A 115 -30.75 -39.69 19.32
C LEU A 115 -32.10 -39.12 18.91
N SER A 116 -32.66 -39.61 17.80
CA SER A 116 -33.94 -39.17 17.26
C SER A 116 -35.01 -40.23 17.48
N ILE A 117 -36.13 -39.83 18.06
CA ILE A 117 -37.20 -40.73 18.50
C ILE A 117 -38.50 -40.25 17.88
N PHE A 118 -39.23 -41.16 17.25
CA PHE A 118 -40.52 -40.92 16.62
C PHE A 118 -41.55 -41.88 17.25
N PHE A 119 -42.77 -41.40 17.51
CA PHE A 119 -43.88 -42.22 17.98
C PHE A 119 -45.11 -41.90 17.16
N GLU A 120 -45.73 -42.91 16.57
CA GLU A 120 -46.91 -42.76 15.73
C GLU A 120 -47.99 -43.74 16.19
N THR A 121 -49.25 -43.29 16.15
CA THR A 121 -50.42 -44.09 16.53
C THR A 121 -51.47 -44.08 15.44
N ASN A 122 -52.26 -45.15 15.38
CA ASN A 122 -53.36 -45.29 14.44
C ASN A 122 -54.70 -44.84 15.08
N SER A 123 -55.79 -44.93 14.30
CA SER A 123 -57.12 -44.49 14.73
C SER A 123 -57.81 -45.38 15.79
N HIS A 124 -57.18 -46.47 16.26
CA HIS A 124 -57.76 -47.49 17.13
C HIS A 124 -56.83 -47.92 18.29
N ARG A 125 -57.42 -48.37 19.42
CA ARG A 125 -56.78 -49.09 20.54
C ARG A 125 -55.60 -48.40 21.28
N GLN A 126 -55.93 -47.36 22.04
CA GLN A 126 -55.02 -46.73 23.01
C GLN A 126 -54.51 -47.70 24.10
N ALA A 127 -53.23 -47.59 24.45
CA ALA A 127 -52.60 -48.20 25.62
C ALA A 127 -51.92 -47.12 26.50
N LYS A 128 -51.13 -47.50 27.53
CA LYS A 128 -50.59 -46.51 28.49
C LYS A 128 -49.56 -45.56 27.89
N GLY A 129 -48.79 -46.00 26.88
CA GLY A 129 -47.71 -45.23 26.27
C GLY A 129 -46.35 -45.56 26.87
N PHE A 130 -45.51 -44.55 27.07
CA PHE A 130 -44.19 -44.74 27.66
C PHE A 130 -43.73 -43.54 28.49
N ASN A 131 -42.76 -43.80 29.37
CA ASN A 131 -41.93 -42.78 29.99
C ASN A 131 -40.46 -43.23 29.94
N PHE A 132 -39.61 -42.40 29.35
CA PHE A 132 -38.18 -42.63 29.20
C PHE A 132 -37.39 -41.69 30.11
N THR A 133 -36.32 -42.20 30.71
CA THR A 133 -35.23 -41.42 31.29
C THR A 133 -34.00 -41.52 30.39
N TYR A 134 -33.16 -40.47 30.37
CA TYR A 134 -31.89 -40.46 29.64
C TYR A 134 -30.77 -39.78 30.44
N ASP A 135 -29.52 -40.19 30.17
CA ASP A 135 -28.30 -39.64 30.75
C ASP A 135 -27.12 -39.67 29.75
N PHE A 136 -26.22 -38.69 29.83
CA PHE A 136 -25.06 -38.60 28.94
C PHE A 136 -23.81 -39.27 29.57
N VAL A 137 -23.32 -40.33 28.91
CA VAL A 137 -22.14 -41.11 29.35
C VAL A 137 -20.96 -40.90 28.42
N GLN A 138 -19.73 -41.07 28.92
CA GLN A 138 -18.52 -40.91 28.08
C GLN A 138 -18.48 -41.93 26.94
N ALA A 139 -18.09 -41.48 25.75
CA ALA A 139 -18.02 -42.30 24.55
C ALA A 139 -16.70 -43.10 24.51
N SER A 140 -16.72 -44.37 24.95
CA SER A 140 -15.54 -45.24 24.86
C SER A 140 -15.21 -45.59 23.41
N THR A 141 -14.00 -45.22 22.97
CA THR A 141 -13.55 -45.27 21.58
C THR A 141 -13.13 -46.69 21.15
N GLY A 142 -14.10 -47.52 20.79
CA GLY A 142 -13.87 -48.90 20.34
C GLY A 142 -14.32 -49.20 18.91
N ARG A 143 -13.37 -49.38 17.96
CA ARG A 143 -13.61 -50.10 16.69
C ARG A 143 -12.38 -50.92 16.28
N GLY A 144 -12.59 -52.17 15.87
CA GLY A 144 -11.74 -52.82 14.86
C GLY A 144 -10.75 -53.93 15.27
N GLY A 145 -10.45 -54.19 16.54
CA GLY A 145 -9.37 -55.15 16.87
C GLY A 145 -9.47 -55.94 18.18
N ASN A 146 -10.65 -55.98 18.81
CA ASN A 146 -10.75 -56.10 20.27
C ASN A 146 -11.03 -57.52 20.83
N PHE A 147 -10.79 -58.59 20.07
CA PHE A 147 -10.93 -59.97 20.58
C PHE A 147 -9.60 -60.71 20.67
N TYR A 148 -9.35 -61.36 21.81
CA TYR A 148 -8.35 -62.39 22.01
C TYR A 148 -8.99 -63.76 21.78
N ARG A 149 -8.26 -64.67 21.10
CA ARG A 149 -8.72 -66.03 20.83
C ARG A 149 -8.04 -66.99 21.79
N CYS A 150 -8.83 -67.50 22.74
CA CYS A 150 -8.44 -68.50 23.73
C CYS A 150 -7.94 -69.79 23.06
N ALA A 151 -7.19 -70.63 23.77
CA ALA A 151 -6.69 -71.90 23.23
C ALA A 151 -7.84 -72.85 22.81
N ASN A 152 -8.98 -72.82 23.51
CA ASN A 152 -10.20 -73.52 23.13
C ASN A 152 -10.96 -72.94 21.90
N ASN A 153 -10.49 -71.83 21.33
CA ASN A 153 -11.07 -71.06 20.21
C ASN A 153 -12.29 -70.19 20.52
N GLN A 154 -12.63 -69.95 21.79
CA GLN A 154 -13.54 -68.86 22.16
C GLN A 154 -12.85 -67.50 21.97
N CYS A 155 -13.66 -66.44 21.83
CA CYS A 155 -13.20 -65.07 21.64
C CYS A 155 -13.64 -64.22 22.84
N VAL A 156 -12.68 -63.74 23.64
CA VAL A 156 -12.91 -62.83 24.78
C VAL A 156 -12.43 -61.41 24.43
N PRO A 157 -12.95 -60.35 25.04
CA PRO A 157 -12.44 -59.00 24.82
C PRO A 157 -10.96 -58.88 25.21
N LYS A 158 -10.14 -58.19 24.41
CA LYS A 158 -8.70 -57.96 24.71
C LYS A 158 -8.42 -57.21 26.02
N LEU A 159 -9.44 -56.58 26.61
CA LEU A 159 -9.37 -55.94 27.92
C LEU A 159 -9.44 -56.96 29.08
N GLY A 160 -9.88 -58.19 28.82
CA GLY A 160 -9.81 -59.33 29.73
C GLY A 160 -8.68 -60.28 29.32
N ILE A 161 -7.45 -59.79 29.42
CA ILE A 161 -6.20 -60.56 29.35
C ILE A 161 -5.33 -60.01 30.47
N CYS A 162 -4.82 -60.86 31.36
CA CYS A 162 -4.09 -60.44 32.56
C CYS A 162 -4.91 -59.48 33.46
N ASP A 163 -6.24 -59.63 33.51
CA ASP A 163 -7.15 -58.83 34.37
C ASP A 163 -7.50 -59.52 35.70
N GLY A 164 -7.01 -60.74 35.92
CA GLY A 164 -7.21 -61.52 37.14
C GLY A 164 -8.49 -62.37 37.15
N HIS A 165 -9.24 -62.40 36.05
CA HIS A 165 -10.42 -63.27 35.87
C HIS A 165 -10.16 -64.35 34.81
N ASN A 166 -11.13 -65.24 34.57
CA ASN A 166 -11.01 -66.33 33.59
C ASN A 166 -12.27 -66.37 32.72
N GLN A 167 -12.24 -65.56 31.66
CA GLN A 167 -13.30 -65.32 30.70
C GLN A 167 -13.25 -66.39 29.58
N CYS A 168 -12.06 -66.90 29.27
CA CYS A 168 -11.81 -67.99 28.34
C CYS A 168 -12.31 -69.36 28.86
N GLY A 169 -12.52 -69.50 30.17
CA GLY A 169 -12.86 -70.76 30.84
C GLY A 169 -11.70 -71.75 30.96
N ASP A 170 -10.68 -71.67 30.09
CA ASP A 170 -9.47 -72.49 30.08
C ASP A 170 -8.21 -71.79 30.63
N SER A 171 -8.36 -70.57 31.16
CA SER A 171 -7.27 -69.71 31.69
C SER A 171 -6.19 -69.30 30.67
N SER A 172 -6.45 -69.36 29.36
CA SER A 172 -5.51 -68.85 28.33
C SER A 172 -5.26 -67.34 28.42
N ASP A 173 -6.24 -66.60 28.93
CA ASP A 173 -6.26 -65.15 29.17
C ASP A 173 -5.30 -64.70 30.29
N GLU A 174 -5.05 -65.54 31.29
CA GLU A 174 -4.18 -65.22 32.44
C GLU A 174 -2.78 -65.84 32.37
N LEU A 175 -2.41 -66.41 31.22
CA LEU A 175 -1.13 -67.07 31.03
C LEU A 175 -0.09 -66.16 30.36
N ASN A 176 1.08 -66.06 31.02
CA ASN A 176 2.31 -65.42 30.54
C ASN A 176 2.41 -63.87 30.67
N CYS A 177 1.75 -63.29 31.67
CA CYS A 177 1.74 -61.86 32.02
C CYS A 177 3.08 -61.33 32.63
N ALA A 178 4.23 -61.54 31.96
CA ALA A 178 5.55 -61.38 32.55
C ALA A 178 6.36 -60.14 32.09
N SER A 179 6.36 -59.11 32.94
CA SER A 179 7.46 -58.14 33.17
C SER A 179 8.03 -57.31 32.00
N SER A 180 7.60 -56.05 31.89
CA SER A 180 8.43 -54.95 31.36
C SER A 180 7.99 -53.59 31.93
N GLY A 181 8.58 -53.17 33.04
CA GLY A 181 8.37 -51.84 33.63
C GLY A 181 9.25 -50.77 32.97
N VAL A 182 8.96 -50.45 31.71
CA VAL A 182 9.52 -49.33 30.93
C VAL A 182 8.45 -48.94 29.91
N CYS A 183 8.05 -47.66 29.85
CA CYS A 183 7.08 -47.19 28.87
C CYS A 183 7.59 -47.43 27.44
N GLN A 184 6.73 -47.84 26.51
CA GLN A 184 7.14 -48.10 25.13
C GLN A 184 7.38 -46.78 24.36
N GLY A 185 8.05 -46.85 23.20
CA GLY A 185 8.50 -45.66 22.47
C GLY A 185 7.40 -44.66 22.04
N THR A 186 6.13 -45.07 22.12
CA THR A 186 4.90 -44.28 21.86
C THR A 186 4.30 -43.61 23.10
N GLU A 187 4.85 -43.87 24.28
CA GLU A 187 4.34 -43.44 25.59
C GLU A 187 5.32 -42.44 26.26
N PHE A 188 4.78 -41.59 27.12
CA PHE A 188 5.49 -40.64 27.97
C PHE A 188 5.40 -41.11 29.43
N GLU A 189 6.47 -40.89 30.19
CA GLU A 189 6.63 -41.40 31.55
C GLU A 189 6.48 -40.25 32.55
N CYS A 190 5.36 -40.23 33.26
CA CYS A 190 5.08 -39.27 34.33
C CYS A 190 6.06 -39.44 35.52
N PRO A 191 6.26 -38.42 36.38
CA PRO A 191 7.24 -38.51 37.48
C PRO A 191 6.95 -39.57 38.55
N ASP A 192 5.73 -40.12 38.58
CA ASP A 192 5.32 -41.25 39.43
C ASP A 192 5.57 -42.63 38.78
N ASN A 193 6.12 -42.66 37.56
CA ASN A 193 6.31 -43.79 36.64
C ASN A 193 5.00 -44.31 36.00
N THR A 194 3.92 -43.50 35.94
CA THR A 194 2.74 -43.79 35.11
C THR A 194 3.06 -43.53 33.64
N CYS A 195 2.69 -44.47 32.75
CA CYS A 195 2.85 -44.31 31.30
C CYS A 195 1.56 -43.76 30.68
N ILE A 196 1.61 -42.56 30.08
CA ILE A 196 0.51 -42.01 29.26
C ILE A 196 0.88 -42.07 27.77
N PRO A 197 -0.08 -42.04 26.83
CA PRO A 197 0.22 -41.89 25.40
C PRO A 197 0.91 -40.55 25.11
N LYS A 198 1.86 -40.50 24.15
CA LYS A 198 2.44 -39.23 23.67
C LYS A 198 1.45 -38.29 22.98
N THR A 199 0.20 -38.71 22.81
CA THR A 199 -0.92 -37.89 22.32
C THR A 199 -1.71 -37.20 23.45
N TRP A 200 -1.43 -37.53 24.72
CA TRP A 200 -1.93 -36.87 25.93
C TRP A 200 -0.84 -36.02 26.61
N VAL A 201 0.22 -35.72 25.84
CA VAL A 201 1.23 -34.72 26.19
C VAL A 201 0.85 -33.52 25.32
N CYS A 202 0.54 -32.37 25.93
CA CYS A 202 0.09 -31.15 25.26
C CYS A 202 -1.32 -31.22 24.63
N ASP A 203 -2.30 -31.88 25.28
CA ASP A 203 -3.71 -31.86 24.86
C ASP A 203 -4.61 -30.91 25.67
N GLY A 204 -4.07 -30.32 26.75
CA GLY A 204 -4.77 -29.42 27.67
C GLY A 204 -5.36 -30.12 28.90
N SER A 205 -5.19 -31.43 29.02
CA SER A 205 -5.58 -32.26 30.16
C SER A 205 -4.41 -32.47 31.13
N ASN A 206 -4.68 -32.78 32.39
CA ASN A 206 -3.66 -33.14 33.38
C ASN A 206 -3.77 -34.65 33.66
N ASP A 207 -3.28 -35.46 32.74
CA ASP A 207 -3.36 -36.92 32.75
C ASP A 207 -2.19 -37.58 33.53
N CYS A 208 -1.05 -36.90 33.69
CA CYS A 208 -0.06 -37.26 34.73
C CYS A 208 -0.52 -36.90 36.15
N GLY A 209 -1.56 -36.07 36.29
CA GLY A 209 -2.09 -35.61 37.58
C GLY A 209 -1.28 -34.51 38.27
N ASP A 210 0.00 -34.32 37.94
CA ASP A 210 0.90 -33.29 38.48
C ASP A 210 1.31 -32.18 37.49
N LEU A 211 0.68 -32.15 36.30
CA LEU A 211 0.92 -31.25 35.14
C LEU A 211 2.22 -31.47 34.35
N SER A 212 2.99 -32.53 34.62
CA SER A 212 4.27 -32.79 33.93
C SER A 212 4.14 -33.17 32.44
N ASP A 213 2.93 -33.46 31.99
CA ASP A 213 2.49 -33.74 30.62
C ASP A 213 2.09 -32.49 29.83
N GLU A 214 1.75 -31.41 30.52
CA GLU A 214 1.45 -30.09 29.92
C GLU A 214 2.61 -29.09 30.08
N ASP A 215 3.59 -29.41 30.93
CA ASP A 215 4.79 -28.57 31.11
C ASP A 215 5.77 -28.75 29.94
N ASN A 216 6.30 -27.62 29.42
CA ASN A 216 7.21 -27.54 28.27
C ASN A 216 6.65 -28.00 26.90
N CYS A 217 5.37 -27.69 26.62
CA CYS A 217 4.68 -28.05 25.38
C CYS A 217 5.07 -27.26 24.11
N GLY A 218 5.59 -27.98 23.10
CA GLY A 218 6.06 -27.41 21.82
C GLY A 218 5.02 -27.45 20.68
N LYS A 219 4.86 -26.34 19.95
CA LYS A 219 3.85 -26.15 18.88
C LYS A 219 3.94 -27.16 17.73
N GLN A 220 2.92 -28.00 17.55
CA GLN A 220 2.26 -28.34 16.26
C GLN A 220 0.74 -28.56 16.55
N THR A 221 -0.30 -28.16 15.79
CA THR A 221 -0.56 -27.79 14.37
C THR A 221 -0.77 -28.97 13.40
N GLY A 222 -1.98 -29.11 12.80
CA GLY A 222 -2.20 -30.15 11.78
C GLY A 222 -3.61 -30.38 11.17
N LEU A 223 -4.71 -29.80 11.69
CA LEU A 223 -6.05 -29.74 11.04
C LEU A 223 -7.04 -28.99 11.96
N SER A 224 -7.81 -28.01 11.46
CA SER A 224 -8.82 -27.30 12.28
C SER A 224 -10.11 -26.97 11.52
N GLY A 225 -11.18 -27.75 11.77
CA GLY A 225 -12.53 -27.36 11.40
C GLY A 225 -13.10 -26.28 12.34
N CYS A 226 -14.14 -25.58 11.90
CA CYS A 226 -14.77 -24.52 12.68
C CYS A 226 -15.52 -25.06 13.92
N ARG A 227 -14.83 -25.09 15.08
CA ARG A 227 -15.44 -25.22 16.43
C ARG A 227 -14.85 -24.25 17.46
N SER A 228 -13.85 -23.47 17.07
CA SER A 228 -13.34 -22.27 17.74
C SER A 228 -12.58 -21.42 16.72
N SER A 229 -12.25 -20.18 17.07
CA SER A 229 -11.13 -19.45 16.46
C SER A 229 -9.89 -20.35 16.39
N ALA A 230 -9.26 -20.45 15.24
CA ALA A 230 -8.23 -21.45 15.00
C ALA A 230 -6.90 -20.84 14.51
N TRP A 231 -5.90 -20.87 15.39
CA TRP A 231 -4.55 -20.37 15.14
C TRP A 231 -3.72 -21.40 14.36
N GLN A 232 -3.52 -21.15 13.08
CA GLN A 232 -2.67 -21.92 12.17
C GLN A 232 -1.26 -21.30 12.17
N ASN A 233 -0.23 -22.08 12.51
CA ASN A 233 1.15 -21.56 12.65
C ASN A 233 2.17 -22.42 11.90
N GLY A 234 3.04 -21.80 11.11
CA GLY A 234 4.29 -22.41 10.63
C GLY A 234 4.19 -23.29 9.37
N THR A 235 4.10 -24.61 9.55
CA THR A 235 4.11 -25.58 8.43
C THR A 235 2.78 -25.65 7.69
N PRO A 236 2.75 -25.92 6.36
CA PRO A 236 1.53 -26.02 5.57
C PRO A 236 0.42 -26.83 6.25
N GLY A 237 -0.80 -26.30 6.21
CA GLY A 237 -1.96 -26.82 6.92
C GLY A 237 -3.22 -26.75 6.09
N SER A 238 -4.36 -27.07 6.70
CA SER A 238 -5.66 -26.97 6.04
C SER A 238 -6.81 -26.86 7.03
N PHE A 239 -7.88 -26.24 6.56
CA PHE A 239 -9.12 -26.01 7.29
C PHE A 239 -10.32 -26.07 6.34
N SER A 240 -11.52 -26.17 6.89
CA SER A 240 -12.76 -26.30 6.13
C SER A 240 -13.93 -25.63 6.86
N SER A 241 -15.02 -25.41 6.12
CA SER A 241 -16.35 -25.29 6.73
C SER A 241 -16.66 -26.51 7.62
N MET A 242 -17.66 -26.39 8.48
CA MET A 242 -18.12 -27.51 9.30
C MET A 242 -18.53 -28.69 8.43
N ASP A 243 -18.23 -29.90 8.91
CA ASP A 243 -18.64 -31.20 8.38
C ASP A 243 -18.35 -31.50 6.88
N TYR A 244 -17.63 -30.63 6.15
CA TYR A 244 -17.21 -30.75 4.73
C TYR A 244 -16.66 -32.12 4.30
N LEU A 245 -15.96 -32.79 5.21
CA LEU A 245 -15.33 -34.11 4.98
C LEU A 245 -16.33 -35.28 5.00
N ASP A 246 -17.59 -35.06 5.38
CA ASP A 246 -18.67 -36.02 5.25
C ASP A 246 -19.53 -35.68 4.00
N PRO A 247 -19.51 -36.51 2.94
CA PRO A 247 -20.23 -36.23 1.68
C PRO A 247 -21.76 -36.37 1.80
N LEU A 248 -22.30 -36.51 3.01
CA LEU A 248 -23.73 -36.55 3.32
C LEU A 248 -24.18 -35.38 4.21
N LEU A 249 -23.29 -34.41 4.49
CA LEU A 249 -23.57 -33.25 5.34
C LEU A 249 -23.27 -31.93 4.60
N GLU A 250 -23.96 -30.90 5.05
CA GLU A 250 -23.85 -29.49 4.63
C GLU A 250 -23.35 -28.68 5.85
N TYR A 251 -22.79 -27.48 5.65
CA TYR A 251 -22.35 -26.65 6.78
C TYR A 251 -23.53 -26.17 7.65
N GLU A 252 -23.28 -25.84 8.92
CA GLU A 252 -24.37 -25.36 9.80
C GLU A 252 -24.72 -23.87 9.52
N ASN A 253 -26.00 -23.54 9.66
CA ASN A 253 -26.58 -22.20 9.54
C ASN A 253 -26.41 -21.39 10.84
N ASP A 254 -26.49 -20.06 10.74
CA ASP A 254 -26.23 -19.10 11.84
C ASP A 254 -24.86 -19.33 12.48
N THR A 255 -23.80 -19.33 11.66
CA THR A 255 -22.42 -19.56 12.14
C THR A 255 -21.42 -18.53 11.66
N GLU A 256 -20.47 -18.22 12.54
CA GLU A 256 -19.30 -17.41 12.21
C GLU A 256 -18.02 -18.14 12.61
N CYS A 257 -17.14 -18.31 11.62
CA CYS A 257 -15.87 -19.02 11.73
C CYS A 257 -14.72 -18.07 11.39
N HIS A 258 -13.57 -18.21 12.05
CA HIS A 258 -12.34 -17.58 11.57
C HIS A 258 -11.08 -18.40 11.86
N TRP A 259 -10.10 -18.24 10.97
CA TRP A 259 -8.81 -18.88 10.98
C TRP A 259 -7.71 -17.83 10.84
N ASP A 260 -6.85 -17.75 11.86
CA ASP A 260 -5.70 -16.85 11.92
C ASP A 260 -4.44 -17.63 11.52
N ILE A 261 -3.90 -17.34 10.34
CA ILE A 261 -2.78 -18.04 9.74
C ILE A 261 -1.53 -17.18 9.88
N ASN A 262 -0.53 -17.65 10.62
CA ASN A 262 0.78 -17.00 10.75
C ASN A 262 1.90 -17.92 10.22
N VAL A 263 2.68 -17.43 9.28
CA VAL A 263 3.86 -18.10 8.71
C VAL A 263 5.14 -17.37 9.15
N PRO A 264 6.33 -17.96 8.97
CA PRO A 264 7.58 -17.27 9.31
C PRO A 264 7.72 -15.94 8.56
N ASP A 265 8.27 -14.92 9.22
CA ASP A 265 8.38 -13.58 8.64
C ASP A 265 9.16 -13.54 7.33
N GLY A 266 8.65 -12.76 6.37
CA GLY A 266 9.18 -12.72 5.00
C GLY A 266 8.76 -13.92 4.12
N LYS A 267 7.80 -14.76 4.56
CA LYS A 267 7.02 -15.65 3.69
C LYS A 267 5.68 -15.02 3.33
N PHE A 268 5.07 -15.52 2.27
CA PHE A 268 3.66 -15.28 1.93
C PHE A 268 2.80 -16.50 2.28
N ILE A 269 1.50 -16.27 2.40
CA ILE A 269 0.49 -17.31 2.60
C ILE A 269 -0.21 -17.56 1.27
N LYS A 270 -0.05 -18.75 0.70
CA LYS A 270 -0.82 -19.18 -0.47
C LYS A 270 -1.95 -20.09 -0.01
N LEU A 271 -3.17 -19.75 -0.42
CA LEU A 271 -4.40 -20.51 -0.21
C LEU A 271 -4.81 -21.19 -1.51
N THR A 272 -5.24 -22.44 -1.42
CA THR A 272 -5.76 -23.25 -2.52
C THR A 272 -7.05 -23.93 -2.10
N PHE A 273 -8.09 -23.82 -2.92
CA PHE A 273 -9.43 -24.32 -2.66
C PHE A 273 -9.62 -25.71 -3.26
N ASP A 274 -10.34 -26.59 -2.55
CA ASP A 274 -10.81 -27.86 -3.11
C ASP A 274 -11.86 -27.59 -4.21
N PRO A 275 -11.80 -28.25 -5.38
CA PRO A 275 -12.75 -28.05 -6.48
C PRO A 275 -14.22 -28.27 -6.11
N ASP A 276 -14.53 -29.07 -5.09
CA ASP A 276 -15.89 -29.26 -4.59
C ASP A 276 -16.30 -28.10 -3.63
N PHE A 277 -16.16 -26.86 -4.09
CA PHE A 277 -16.53 -25.63 -3.37
C PHE A 277 -17.98 -25.23 -3.65
N GLU A 278 -18.80 -25.08 -2.61
CA GLU A 278 -20.20 -24.68 -2.73
C GLU A 278 -20.69 -23.93 -1.49
N ILE A 279 -20.92 -22.62 -1.64
CA ILE A 279 -21.52 -21.72 -0.63
C ILE A 279 -22.78 -21.10 -1.26
N GLU A 280 -23.82 -20.76 -0.50
CA GLU A 280 -24.98 -20.04 -1.07
C GLU A 280 -24.55 -18.73 -1.76
N ALA A 281 -25.17 -18.38 -2.90
CA ALA A 281 -24.89 -17.15 -3.63
C ALA A 281 -26.10 -16.23 -3.67
N GLY A 282 -25.98 -15.08 -3.00
CA GLY A 282 -26.89 -13.95 -3.13
C GLY A 282 -26.95 -13.38 -4.56
N ALA A 283 -27.92 -12.49 -4.80
CA ALA A 283 -28.19 -11.94 -6.13
C ALA A 283 -27.09 -10.94 -6.59
N ALA A 284 -26.04 -11.49 -7.22
CA ALA A 284 -24.87 -10.82 -7.80
C ALA A 284 -23.85 -10.21 -6.80
N VAL A 285 -24.05 -10.37 -5.49
CA VAL A 285 -23.09 -10.08 -4.41
C VAL A 285 -23.30 -11.12 -3.30
N CYS A 286 -22.24 -11.47 -2.55
CA CYS A 286 -22.27 -12.43 -1.45
C CYS A 286 -22.93 -11.85 -0.18
N THR A 287 -24.24 -11.59 -0.26
CA THR A 287 -25.00 -10.85 0.78
C THR A 287 -25.60 -11.72 1.89
N THR A 288 -25.63 -13.03 1.69
CA THR A 288 -26.15 -14.05 2.61
C THR A 288 -24.95 -14.78 3.21
N ASP A 289 -24.62 -15.97 2.70
CA ASP A 289 -23.42 -16.70 3.05
C ASP A 289 -22.18 -16.16 2.31
N ARG A 290 -21.04 -16.18 2.99
CA ARG A 290 -19.76 -15.67 2.43
C ARG A 290 -18.52 -16.15 3.15
N LEU A 291 -17.46 -16.32 2.35
CA LEU A 291 -16.09 -16.49 2.79
C LEU A 291 -15.29 -15.23 2.47
N THR A 292 -14.92 -14.45 3.48
CA THR A 292 -14.12 -13.22 3.34
C THR A 292 -12.67 -13.47 3.76
N ILE A 293 -11.72 -12.91 3.01
CA ILE A 293 -10.28 -13.04 3.26
C ILE A 293 -9.70 -11.65 3.56
N TYR A 294 -8.92 -11.57 4.64
CA TYR A 294 -8.26 -10.35 5.10
C TYR A 294 -6.75 -10.58 5.30
N ASN A 295 -5.97 -9.52 5.14
CA ASN A 295 -4.58 -9.46 5.60
C ASN A 295 -4.55 -9.36 7.14
N GLY A 296 -3.75 -10.19 7.80
CA GLY A 296 -3.86 -10.44 9.26
C GLY A 296 -3.13 -9.46 10.17
N LYS A 297 -2.63 -8.32 9.66
CA LYS A 297 -1.93 -7.28 10.44
C LYS A 297 -2.61 -5.92 10.43
N ASP A 298 -3.26 -5.56 9.32
CA ASP A 298 -4.03 -4.33 9.12
C ASP A 298 -5.55 -4.58 9.03
N HIS A 299 -5.96 -5.85 8.92
CA HIS A 299 -7.32 -6.30 8.59
C HIS A 299 -7.83 -5.74 7.24
N SER A 300 -6.94 -5.44 6.29
CA SER A 300 -7.36 -5.00 4.95
C SER A 300 -8.03 -6.13 4.18
N PHE A 301 -9.09 -5.78 3.44
CA PHE A 301 -9.89 -6.72 2.67
C PHE A 301 -9.12 -7.21 1.43
N VAL A 302 -9.02 -8.53 1.25
CA VAL A 302 -8.38 -9.15 0.09
C VAL A 302 -9.42 -9.58 -0.93
N ASN A 303 -10.41 -10.40 -0.53
CA ASN A 303 -11.52 -10.80 -1.40
C ASN A 303 -12.70 -11.40 -0.61
N GLU A 304 -13.83 -11.62 -1.28
CA GLU A 304 -15.03 -12.27 -0.75
C GLU A 304 -15.59 -13.28 -1.77
N TYR A 305 -15.98 -14.47 -1.30
CA TYR A 305 -16.38 -15.60 -2.14
C TYR A 305 -17.68 -16.25 -1.68
N CYS A 306 -18.49 -16.64 -2.67
CA CYS A 306 -19.74 -17.39 -2.52
C CYS A 306 -20.06 -18.14 -3.83
N GLY A 307 -21.05 -19.04 -3.82
CA GLY A 307 -21.45 -19.83 -4.98
C GLY A 307 -20.71 -21.16 -5.16
N SER A 308 -20.97 -21.82 -6.29
CA SER A 308 -20.53 -23.19 -6.62
C SER A 308 -19.33 -23.27 -7.57
N THR A 309 -18.47 -22.25 -7.58
CA THR A 309 -17.22 -22.23 -8.36
C THR A 309 -16.05 -22.02 -7.40
N ALA A 310 -15.15 -23.01 -7.31
CA ALA A 310 -13.94 -22.89 -6.52
C ALA A 310 -13.06 -21.71 -7.03
N PRO A 311 -12.61 -20.80 -6.14
CA PRO A 311 -11.72 -19.72 -6.55
C PRO A 311 -10.35 -20.18 -7.04
N ASP A 312 -9.72 -19.38 -7.90
CA ASP A 312 -8.29 -19.50 -8.21
C ASP A 312 -7.44 -19.36 -6.94
N PRO A 313 -6.22 -19.93 -6.89
CA PRO A 313 -5.33 -19.83 -5.74
C PRO A 313 -5.02 -18.39 -5.32
N VAL A 314 -5.41 -18.01 -4.11
CA VAL A 314 -5.17 -16.69 -3.53
C VAL A 314 -3.81 -16.67 -2.85
N ILE A 315 -2.99 -15.65 -3.13
CA ILE A 315 -1.74 -15.42 -2.42
C ILE A 315 -1.87 -14.11 -1.64
N ILE A 316 -1.63 -14.18 -0.33
CA ILE A 316 -1.73 -13.07 0.61
C ILE A 316 -0.31 -12.56 0.87
N PRO A 317 -0.04 -11.26 0.67
CA PRO A 317 1.31 -10.68 0.61
C PRO A 317 1.89 -10.37 2.00
N SER A 318 1.65 -11.27 2.95
CA SER A 318 1.82 -11.05 4.39
C SER A 318 2.24 -12.35 5.07
N SER A 319 2.94 -12.25 6.19
CA SER A 319 3.18 -13.41 7.05
C SER A 319 1.96 -13.74 7.92
N HIS A 320 0.92 -12.89 7.93
CA HIS A 320 -0.33 -13.07 8.68
C HIS A 320 -1.56 -12.97 7.76
N ALA A 321 -2.56 -13.85 7.94
CA ALA A 321 -3.84 -13.78 7.25
C ALA A 321 -5.01 -14.16 8.16
N LEU A 322 -6.15 -13.47 8.00
CA LEU A 322 -7.40 -13.75 8.69
C LEU A 322 -8.45 -14.17 7.65
N VAL A 323 -8.86 -15.43 7.69
CA VAL A 323 -9.96 -15.93 6.84
C VAL A 323 -11.21 -16.08 7.70
N ARG A 324 -12.33 -15.49 7.27
CA ARG A 324 -13.61 -15.47 8.00
C ARG A 324 -14.71 -16.08 7.12
N PHE A 325 -15.51 -16.97 7.68
CA PHE A 325 -16.73 -17.47 7.03
C PHE A 325 -17.94 -17.10 7.89
N PHE A 326 -19.03 -16.72 7.21
CA PHE A 326 -20.31 -16.39 7.81
C PHE A 326 -21.41 -17.11 7.04
N SER A 327 -22.33 -17.77 7.75
CA SER A 327 -23.58 -18.31 7.21
C SER A 327 -24.81 -17.73 7.91
N ASP A 328 -25.89 -17.49 7.17
CA ASP A 328 -27.15 -16.96 7.72
C ASP A 328 -28.14 -18.06 8.17
N GLU A 329 -29.38 -17.70 8.50
CA GLU A 329 -30.39 -18.62 9.05
C GLU A 329 -30.94 -19.63 8.01
N GLU A 330 -30.80 -19.40 6.70
CA GLU A 330 -31.37 -20.25 5.63
C GLU A 330 -30.30 -20.90 4.70
N LEU A 331 -30.70 -21.89 3.89
CA LEU A 331 -29.97 -22.52 2.77
C LEU A 331 -28.44 -22.80 2.89
N SER A 332 -28.05 -23.88 3.58
CA SER A 332 -26.68 -24.42 3.55
C SER A 332 -26.37 -25.33 2.34
N PHE A 333 -25.06 -25.51 2.08
CA PHE A 333 -24.48 -26.32 0.99
C PHE A 333 -23.26 -27.12 1.48
N LYS A 334 -22.51 -27.78 0.58
CA LYS A 334 -21.34 -28.59 0.93
C LYS A 334 -20.23 -27.78 1.64
N GLY A 335 -20.04 -26.52 1.27
CA GLY A 335 -19.04 -25.61 1.85
C GLY A 335 -17.70 -25.63 1.13
N PHE A 336 -16.60 -25.57 1.88
CA PHE A 336 -15.25 -25.43 1.33
C PHE A 336 -14.19 -26.16 2.16
N MET A 337 -13.12 -26.60 1.50
CA MET A 337 -11.82 -26.91 2.12
C MET A 337 -10.74 -26.03 1.50
N ILE A 338 -9.87 -25.49 2.35
CA ILE A 338 -8.74 -24.64 1.98
C ILE A 338 -7.46 -25.25 2.54
N HIS A 339 -6.53 -25.54 1.64
CA HIS A 339 -5.14 -25.86 1.99
C HIS A 339 -4.32 -24.58 1.92
N TRP A 340 -3.47 -24.35 2.93
CA TRP A 340 -2.60 -23.19 3.01
C TRP A 340 -1.13 -23.62 3.10
N GLU A 341 -0.24 -22.90 2.44
CA GLU A 341 1.21 -23.12 2.51
C GLU A 341 2.00 -21.82 2.65
N ALA A 342 3.06 -21.88 3.46
CA ALA A 342 4.07 -20.82 3.59
C ALA A 342 5.01 -20.87 2.38
N VAL A 343 4.96 -19.86 1.52
CA VAL A 343 5.71 -19.83 0.24
C VAL A 343 6.72 -18.69 0.20
N ASP A 344 7.84 -18.95 -0.48
CA ASP A 344 8.80 -17.92 -0.86
C ASP A 344 8.29 -17.14 -2.08
N ALA A 345 8.42 -15.81 -2.05
CA ALA A 345 8.16 -14.95 -3.20
C ALA A 345 8.95 -15.41 -4.45
N ALA A 346 10.16 -15.94 -4.29
CA ALA A 346 10.98 -16.47 -5.38
C ALA A 346 10.48 -17.82 -5.97
N GLY A 347 9.51 -18.49 -5.33
CA GLY A 347 8.97 -19.78 -5.78
C GLY A 347 7.57 -19.71 -6.40
N LEU A 348 6.97 -18.53 -6.45
CA LEU A 348 5.63 -18.30 -6.98
C LEU A 348 5.62 -18.10 -8.50
N PRO A 349 4.49 -18.39 -9.19
CA PRO A 349 4.32 -17.99 -10.58
C PRO A 349 4.48 -16.47 -10.72
N THR A 350 5.26 -16.03 -11.72
CA THR A 350 5.46 -14.61 -12.03
C THR A 350 4.20 -13.90 -12.53
N GLU A 351 3.16 -14.66 -12.87
CA GLU A 351 1.94 -14.19 -13.53
C GLU A 351 0.71 -14.95 -12.99
N ILE A 352 -0.17 -14.28 -12.24
CA ILE A 352 -1.59 -14.68 -12.17
C ILE A 352 -2.37 -13.76 -13.11
N LYS A 353 -3.23 -14.35 -13.96
CA LYS A 353 -4.10 -13.68 -14.93
C LYS A 353 -5.55 -13.91 -14.51
N HIS A 354 -6.30 -12.85 -14.23
CA HIS A 354 -7.75 -12.95 -14.21
C HIS A 354 -8.30 -12.92 -15.64
N ASP A 355 -9.23 -13.83 -15.95
CA ASP A 355 -9.77 -14.00 -17.30
C ASP A 355 -10.57 -12.76 -17.73
N SER A 356 -10.19 -12.17 -18.86
CA SER A 356 -10.75 -10.90 -19.34
C SER A 356 -10.71 -10.79 -20.87
N GLY A 357 -11.50 -9.86 -21.41
CA GLY A 357 -11.88 -9.83 -22.82
C GLY A 357 -10.75 -9.56 -23.83
N PRO A 358 -11.01 -9.75 -25.13
CA PRO A 358 -9.98 -9.85 -26.19
C PRO A 358 -9.18 -8.56 -26.53
N TYR A 359 -9.21 -7.54 -25.68
CA TYR A 359 -8.52 -6.25 -25.87
C TYR A 359 -7.89 -5.67 -24.59
N GLY A 360 -7.92 -6.38 -23.45
CA GLY A 360 -7.38 -5.90 -22.16
C GLY A 360 -6.06 -6.55 -21.75
N CYS A 361 -5.34 -5.88 -20.85
CA CYS A 361 -4.20 -6.42 -20.08
C CYS A 361 -4.50 -6.34 -18.59
N ASP A 362 -5.77 -6.57 -18.22
CA ASP A 362 -6.30 -6.21 -16.91
C ASP A 362 -5.91 -7.17 -15.79
N GLN A 363 -5.41 -6.59 -14.70
CA GLN A 363 -5.11 -7.20 -13.41
C GLN A 363 -4.15 -8.40 -13.46
N TRP A 364 -2.87 -8.07 -13.67
CA TRP A 364 -1.76 -8.97 -13.38
C TRP A 364 -1.32 -8.78 -11.93
N ILE A 365 -1.17 -9.88 -11.21
CA ILE A 365 -0.60 -9.85 -9.86
C ILE A 365 0.76 -10.53 -9.85
N HIS A 366 1.72 -9.82 -9.28
CA HIS A 366 3.14 -10.13 -9.25
C HIS A 366 3.60 -10.30 -7.79
N TYR A 367 3.94 -11.53 -7.40
CA TYR A 367 4.30 -11.89 -6.03
C TYR A 367 5.79 -12.24 -5.86
N THR A 368 6.65 -11.78 -6.77
CA THR A 368 8.03 -12.26 -6.87
C THR A 368 9.06 -11.23 -6.43
N GLY A 369 10.19 -11.72 -5.91
CA GLY A 369 11.28 -10.85 -5.45
C GLY A 369 11.94 -10.01 -6.55
N THR A 370 11.81 -10.42 -7.81
CA THR A 370 12.15 -9.64 -9.01
C THR A 370 11.20 -10.00 -10.16
N GLY A 371 11.02 -9.09 -11.13
CA GLY A 371 10.28 -9.40 -12.35
C GLY A 371 10.27 -8.27 -13.38
N ILE A 372 9.49 -8.45 -14.45
CA ILE A 372 9.42 -7.54 -15.61
C ILE A 372 7.95 -7.15 -15.84
N ILE A 373 7.72 -5.87 -16.14
CA ILE A 373 6.42 -5.28 -16.48
C ILE A 373 6.51 -4.67 -17.88
N GLN A 374 5.59 -5.05 -18.77
CA GLN A 374 5.55 -4.57 -20.15
C GLN A 374 4.12 -4.31 -20.63
N THR A 375 3.93 -3.20 -21.35
CA THR A 375 2.70 -2.95 -22.10
C THR A 375 2.49 -3.97 -23.24
N PRO A 376 1.24 -4.23 -23.65
CA PRO A 376 0.93 -5.05 -24.83
C PRO A 376 1.77 -4.68 -26.05
N ASN A 377 2.15 -5.70 -26.81
CA ASN A 377 2.97 -5.62 -28.02
C ASN A 377 4.43 -5.11 -27.86
N PHE A 378 4.85 -4.64 -26.67
CA PHE A 378 6.23 -4.16 -26.45
C PHE A 378 7.26 -5.22 -26.87
N ALA A 379 7.08 -6.47 -26.43
CA ALA A 379 7.94 -7.60 -26.77
C ALA A 379 8.00 -7.96 -28.27
N LEU A 380 7.09 -7.41 -29.08
CA LEU A 380 7.07 -7.54 -30.54
C LEU A 380 7.73 -6.35 -31.26
N GLY A 381 8.20 -5.34 -30.52
CA GLY A 381 8.71 -4.08 -31.09
C GLY A 381 7.60 -3.25 -31.74
N HIS A 382 6.40 -3.28 -31.17
CA HIS A 382 5.20 -2.61 -31.68
C HIS A 382 4.55 -1.77 -30.58
N ASN A 383 3.81 -0.74 -30.99
CA ASN A 383 3.10 0.15 -30.08
C ASN A 383 1.95 -0.58 -29.34
N TYR A 384 1.54 -0.03 -28.19
CA TYR A 384 0.28 -0.40 -27.54
C TYR A 384 -0.93 -0.01 -28.40
N ALA A 385 -2.11 -0.51 -28.04
CA ALA A 385 -3.36 -0.20 -28.74
C ALA A 385 -4.11 0.98 -28.11
N ASP A 386 -4.91 1.68 -28.90
CA ASP A 386 -5.78 2.76 -28.42
C ASP A 386 -6.83 2.20 -27.43
N ASN A 387 -7.07 2.87 -26.30
CA ASN A 387 -7.85 2.42 -25.14
C ASN A 387 -7.26 1.21 -24.37
N THR A 388 -5.96 0.91 -24.52
CA THR A 388 -5.28 -0.05 -23.63
C THR A 388 -5.41 0.38 -22.18
N THR A 389 -5.85 -0.52 -21.30
CA THR A 389 -5.73 -0.37 -19.84
C THR A 389 -5.01 -1.60 -19.31
N CYS A 390 -3.92 -1.39 -18.56
CA CYS A 390 -3.23 -2.43 -17.82
C CYS A 390 -3.12 -2.02 -16.34
N VAL A 391 -3.22 -3.00 -15.44
CA VAL A 391 -2.92 -2.80 -14.01
C VAL A 391 -2.06 -3.94 -13.52
N TRP A 392 -0.91 -3.59 -12.93
CA TRP A 392 0.04 -4.49 -12.32
C TRP A 392 0.09 -4.21 -10.82
N ARG A 393 -0.19 -5.22 -9.99
CA ARG A 393 0.00 -5.14 -8.53
C ARG A 393 1.21 -5.96 -8.13
N ILE A 394 2.19 -5.30 -7.53
CA ILE A 394 3.46 -5.86 -7.11
C ILE A 394 3.42 -6.03 -5.60
N PHE A 395 3.75 -7.22 -5.14
CA PHE A 395 3.72 -7.62 -3.74
C PHE A 395 5.06 -8.25 -3.35
N GLY A 396 5.76 -7.61 -2.41
CA GLY A 396 7.04 -8.04 -1.85
C GLY A 396 6.88 -8.58 -0.42
N PRO A 397 7.83 -9.37 0.09
CA PRO A 397 7.71 -9.93 1.45
C PRO A 397 7.68 -8.85 2.53
N GLU A 398 7.14 -9.17 3.70
CA GLU A 398 7.22 -8.26 4.85
C GLU A 398 8.68 -7.92 5.21
N GLY A 399 8.94 -6.65 5.52
CA GLY A 399 10.30 -6.13 5.71
C GLY A 399 11.05 -5.94 4.39
N TYR A 400 10.36 -5.70 3.29
CA TYR A 400 10.91 -5.30 1.99
C TYR A 400 10.16 -4.05 1.47
N VAL A 401 10.76 -3.32 0.54
CA VAL A 401 10.11 -2.28 -0.29
C VAL A 401 10.21 -2.66 -1.76
N ILE A 402 9.26 -2.21 -2.59
CA ILE A 402 9.31 -2.39 -4.04
C ILE A 402 10.05 -1.21 -4.67
N LYS A 403 11.04 -1.54 -5.51
CA LYS A 403 11.67 -0.61 -6.45
C LYS A 403 11.22 -0.97 -7.86
N VAL A 404 10.95 0.02 -8.71
CA VAL A 404 10.75 -0.17 -10.16
C VAL A 404 11.74 0.66 -10.96
N HIS A 405 12.50 -0.02 -11.82
CA HIS A 405 13.49 0.55 -12.74
C HIS A 405 12.96 0.51 -14.18
N PHE A 406 12.95 1.65 -14.87
CA PHE A 406 12.46 1.74 -16.25
C PHE A 406 13.57 1.46 -17.27
N ASN A 407 13.46 0.33 -18.00
CA ASN A 407 14.43 -0.06 -19.02
C ASN A 407 14.15 0.64 -20.36
N ASN A 408 12.88 0.93 -20.67
CA ASN A 408 12.45 1.67 -21.84
C ASN A 408 11.06 2.29 -21.60
N PHE A 409 10.81 3.48 -22.14
CA PHE A 409 9.57 4.21 -21.92
C PHE A 409 9.26 5.15 -23.10
N GLY A 410 8.07 4.99 -23.68
CA GLY A 410 7.54 5.88 -24.69
C GLY A 410 6.01 5.80 -24.72
N VAL A 411 5.39 6.73 -24.00
CA VAL A 411 3.95 6.96 -23.85
C VAL A 411 3.60 8.31 -24.52
N GLU A 412 2.35 8.62 -24.85
CA GLU A 412 2.01 9.97 -25.34
C GLU A 412 2.39 11.04 -24.31
N GLY A 413 3.03 12.13 -24.73
CA GLY A 413 3.45 13.21 -23.84
C GLY A 413 2.43 14.34 -23.76
N SER A 414 1.98 14.69 -22.56
CA SER A 414 1.10 15.85 -22.34
C SER A 414 1.42 16.57 -21.01
N TYR A 415 1.05 17.84 -20.91
CA TYR A 415 1.45 18.76 -19.82
C TYR A 415 1.13 18.28 -18.39
N LEU A 416 0.15 17.38 -18.23
CA LEU A 416 -0.22 16.74 -16.95
C LEU A 416 -0.47 15.23 -17.11
N CYS A 417 0.08 14.59 -18.15
CA CYS A 417 -0.18 13.18 -18.47
C CYS A 417 -1.68 12.84 -18.52
N LYS A 418 -2.44 13.67 -19.26
CA LYS A 418 -3.91 13.64 -19.29
C LYS A 418 -4.50 12.72 -20.37
N TYR A 419 -3.73 12.46 -21.43
CA TYR A 419 -4.08 11.47 -22.44
C TYR A 419 -3.59 10.11 -21.95
N ASP A 420 -2.56 9.53 -22.57
CA ASP A 420 -1.89 8.36 -22.03
C ASP A 420 -1.07 8.69 -20.76
N ASN A 421 -1.07 7.79 -19.78
CA ASN A 421 -0.27 7.91 -18.57
C ASN A 421 0.06 6.56 -17.90
N VAL A 422 1.09 6.60 -17.07
CA VAL A 422 1.43 5.57 -16.08
C VAL A 422 1.32 6.22 -14.70
N LEU A 423 0.49 5.66 -13.83
CA LEU A 423 0.30 6.05 -12.45
C LEU A 423 0.94 5.00 -11.54
N ILE A 424 1.62 5.43 -10.47
CA ILE A 424 2.28 4.55 -9.51
C ILE A 424 1.81 4.88 -8.09
N TYR A 425 1.37 3.87 -7.35
CA TYR A 425 0.78 3.99 -6.01
C TYR A 425 1.55 3.14 -5.00
N ASP A 426 1.67 3.61 -3.76
CA ASP A 426 2.40 3.00 -2.62
C ASP A 426 1.63 1.87 -1.92
N GLY A 427 0.80 1.15 -2.66
CA GLY A 427 -0.11 0.15 -2.14
C GLY A 427 -0.84 -0.61 -3.25
N PRO A 428 -1.80 -1.48 -2.90
CA PRO A 428 -2.50 -2.34 -3.86
C PRO A 428 -3.60 -1.65 -4.69
N SER A 429 -3.96 -0.39 -4.42
CA SER A 429 -5.18 0.26 -4.95
C SER A 429 -4.97 1.71 -5.42
N VAL A 430 -6.04 2.37 -5.91
CA VAL A 430 -5.99 3.78 -6.36
C VAL A 430 -6.24 4.77 -5.22
N GLU A 431 -6.63 4.25 -4.05
CA GLU A 431 -6.89 4.96 -2.81
C GLU A 431 -5.61 5.20 -1.97
N ASP A 432 -4.52 4.49 -2.29
CA ASP A 432 -3.21 4.61 -1.66
C ASP A 432 -2.44 5.87 -2.12
N ASP A 433 -1.31 6.18 -1.48
CA ASP A 433 -0.45 7.32 -1.83
C ASP A 433 0.03 7.24 -3.29
N LEU A 434 -0.38 8.20 -4.13
CA LEU A 434 0.11 8.36 -5.50
C LEU A 434 1.57 8.86 -5.46
N LEU A 435 2.51 7.98 -5.81
CA LEU A 435 3.94 8.26 -5.87
C LEU A 435 4.30 9.06 -7.12
N ALA A 436 3.82 8.64 -8.30
CA ALA A 436 4.20 9.24 -9.57
C ALA A 436 3.10 9.21 -10.64
N THR A 437 3.10 10.23 -11.50
CA THR A 437 2.28 10.36 -12.71
C THR A 437 3.21 10.64 -13.90
N ILE A 438 3.29 9.70 -14.83
CA ILE A 438 4.40 9.60 -15.80
C ILE A 438 3.87 9.45 -17.22
N CYS A 439 4.47 10.16 -18.19
CA CYS A 439 4.14 10.08 -19.62
C CYS A 439 5.26 10.64 -20.51
N GLY A 440 5.09 10.55 -21.83
CA GLY A 440 6.10 11.00 -22.80
C GLY A 440 7.20 9.97 -23.11
N ARG A 441 8.33 10.44 -23.67
CA ARG A 441 9.39 9.60 -24.27
C ARG A 441 10.75 9.66 -23.57
N ARG A 442 10.80 10.25 -22.37
CA ARG A 442 11.99 10.18 -21.51
C ARG A 442 11.84 8.94 -20.63
N VAL A 443 12.90 8.15 -20.49
CA VAL A 443 12.94 7.09 -19.48
C VAL A 443 12.82 7.75 -18.08
N PRO A 444 11.86 7.33 -17.23
CA PRO A 444 11.69 7.88 -15.88
C PRO A 444 12.88 7.57 -14.97
N ARG A 445 12.84 8.10 -13.73
CA ARG A 445 13.73 7.65 -12.65
C ARG A 445 13.22 6.31 -12.08
N ASP A 446 14.02 5.70 -11.21
CA ASP A 446 13.61 4.54 -10.43
C ASP A 446 12.71 4.99 -9.28
N GLU A 447 11.51 4.42 -9.19
CA GLU A 447 10.51 4.77 -8.18
C GLU A 447 10.45 3.70 -7.08
N TRP A 448 10.17 4.12 -5.84
CA TRP A 448 10.21 3.26 -4.65
C TRP A 448 8.92 3.38 -3.83
N SER A 449 8.38 2.25 -3.36
CA SER A 449 7.32 2.23 -2.34
C SER A 449 7.90 2.46 -0.93
N LYS A 450 7.09 3.00 -0.02
CA LYS A 450 7.34 3.01 1.42
C LYS A 450 6.87 1.69 2.04
N SER A 451 5.81 1.08 1.49
CA SER A 451 5.28 -0.22 1.90
C SER A 451 5.96 -1.39 1.15
N ASN A 452 5.59 -2.63 1.48
CA ASN A 452 6.01 -3.82 0.73
C ASN A 452 5.22 -4.04 -0.59
N ASN A 453 4.33 -3.11 -0.95
CA ASN A 453 3.38 -3.22 -2.04
C ASN A 453 3.49 -2.03 -2.99
N MET A 454 3.19 -2.22 -4.27
CA MET A 454 3.13 -1.13 -5.25
C MET A 454 2.15 -1.49 -6.37
N MET A 455 1.28 -0.57 -6.75
CA MET A 455 0.44 -0.71 -7.95
C MET A 455 0.92 0.24 -9.04
N ILE A 456 1.10 -0.30 -10.24
CA ILE A 456 1.38 0.45 -11.45
C ILE A 456 0.19 0.28 -12.39
N ALA A 457 -0.42 1.39 -12.81
CA ALA A 457 -1.55 1.41 -13.72
C ALA A 457 -1.18 2.19 -14.99
N PHE A 458 -1.40 1.60 -16.17
CA PHE A 458 -1.23 2.26 -17.46
C PHE A 458 -2.58 2.44 -18.14
N TYR A 459 -2.89 3.68 -18.50
CA TYR A 459 -4.11 4.05 -19.22
C TYR A 459 -3.73 4.71 -20.54
N ALA A 460 -4.36 4.28 -21.64
CA ALA A 460 -4.24 4.90 -22.96
C ALA A 460 -5.58 5.49 -23.45
N ASP A 461 -5.47 6.58 -24.19
CA ASP A 461 -6.52 7.36 -24.84
C ASP A 461 -7.00 6.65 -26.14
N ARG A 462 -7.94 7.27 -26.87
CA ARG A 462 -8.46 6.80 -28.17
C ARG A 462 -7.52 7.08 -29.35
N SER A 463 -6.28 7.51 -29.10
CA SER A 463 -5.36 7.96 -30.13
C SER A 463 -3.88 7.92 -29.70
N TYR A 464 -2.98 8.27 -30.63
CA TYR A 464 -1.57 8.62 -30.38
C TYR A 464 -0.66 7.61 -29.64
N ASN A 465 -0.94 6.32 -29.78
CA ASN A 465 -0.06 5.26 -29.26
C ASN A 465 1.43 5.39 -29.63
N ALA A 466 2.27 4.89 -28.71
CA ALA A 466 3.73 4.86 -28.80
C ALA A 466 4.25 3.48 -28.34
N ILE A 467 5.58 3.29 -28.20
CA ILE A 467 6.17 1.97 -27.94
C ILE A 467 5.74 1.34 -26.61
N GLY A 468 5.27 2.16 -25.65
CA GLY A 468 4.83 1.74 -24.33
C GLY A 468 5.96 1.72 -23.31
N LEU A 469 5.81 0.89 -22.27
CA LEU A 469 6.78 0.78 -21.18
C LEU A 469 7.35 -0.63 -21.06
N ASN A 470 8.59 -0.70 -20.61
CA ASN A 470 9.28 -1.91 -20.17
C ASN A 470 10.08 -1.59 -18.92
N ALA A 471 9.66 -2.13 -17.78
CA ALA A 471 10.25 -1.91 -16.48
C ALA A 471 10.62 -3.23 -15.80
N THR A 472 11.61 -3.18 -14.92
CA THR A 472 11.99 -4.29 -14.03
C THR A 472 11.69 -3.85 -12.60
N TYR A 473 11.00 -4.68 -11.83
CA TYR A 473 10.82 -4.45 -10.39
C TYR A 473 11.67 -5.40 -9.57
N GLU A 474 12.04 -4.96 -8.37
CA GLU A 474 12.68 -5.78 -7.35
C GLU A 474 12.14 -5.44 -5.96
N ALA A 475 11.87 -6.48 -5.16
CA ALA A 475 11.58 -6.34 -3.75
C ALA A 475 12.91 -6.29 -2.99
N VAL A 476 13.26 -5.11 -2.50
CA VAL A 476 14.52 -4.82 -1.82
C VAL A 476 14.37 -5.01 -0.32
N LYS A 477 15.21 -5.84 0.29
CA LYS A 477 15.10 -6.12 1.73
C LYS A 477 15.43 -4.88 2.56
N ILE A 478 14.55 -4.59 3.52
CA ILE A 478 14.80 -3.64 4.60
C ILE A 478 15.74 -4.28 5.63
N VAL A 479 16.86 -3.63 5.89
CA VAL A 479 17.85 -4.05 6.89
C VAL A 479 17.71 -3.19 8.15
N SER A 480 16.66 -3.49 8.91
CA SER A 480 16.49 -2.99 10.28
C SER A 480 17.54 -3.61 11.22
N ASN A 481 17.71 -2.97 12.39
CA ASN A 481 18.50 -3.51 13.50
C ASN A 481 17.83 -4.80 14.04
N PRO A 482 18.56 -5.91 14.27
CA PRO A 482 17.94 -7.15 14.75
C PRO A 482 17.34 -6.97 16.15
N GLN A 483 16.03 -7.19 16.27
CA GLN A 483 15.29 -7.21 17.53
C GLN A 483 15.94 -8.20 18.52
N THR A 484 16.52 -7.68 19.59
CA THR A 484 16.98 -8.43 20.77
C THR A 484 16.89 -7.52 21.99
N ASP A 485 16.39 -8.02 23.12
CA ASP A 485 16.05 -7.27 24.34
C ASP A 485 17.27 -6.77 25.16
N ASP A 486 18.36 -6.36 24.51
CA ASP A 486 19.62 -6.00 25.18
C ASP A 486 20.32 -4.83 24.47
N ALA A 487 20.22 -3.64 25.06
CA ALA A 487 20.87 -2.37 24.68
C ALA A 487 20.71 -1.91 23.21
N ALA A 488 19.76 -1.01 22.97
CA ALA A 488 19.48 -0.44 21.66
C ALA A 488 20.72 0.18 20.97
N CYS A 489 20.90 -0.13 19.69
CA CYS A 489 21.95 0.37 18.80
C CYS A 489 23.43 0.36 19.29
N VAL A 490 24.00 -0.83 19.57
CA VAL A 490 25.45 -1.00 19.86
C VAL A 490 26.22 -1.92 18.87
N LYS A 491 25.69 -2.16 17.67
CA LYS A 491 26.39 -2.93 16.60
C LYS A 491 26.65 -2.09 15.35
N LYS A 492 27.86 -2.20 14.79
CA LYS A 492 28.23 -1.61 13.50
C LYS A 492 27.76 -2.53 12.37
N ILE A 493 26.58 -2.26 11.82
CA ILE A 493 26.05 -3.02 10.69
C ILE A 493 26.89 -2.68 9.45
N SER A 494 27.39 -3.70 8.74
CA SER A 494 28.21 -3.54 7.53
C SER A 494 27.45 -4.14 6.36
N LEU A 495 27.18 -3.32 5.34
CA LEU A 495 26.28 -3.63 4.23
C LEU A 495 27.09 -3.71 2.93
N THR A 496 26.91 -4.80 2.18
CA THR A 496 27.68 -5.10 0.96
C THR A 496 26.83 -5.69 -0.17
N ALA A 497 25.50 -5.70 -0.01
CA ALA A 497 24.58 -5.94 -1.12
C ALA A 497 24.57 -4.71 -2.03
N ASP A 498 24.29 -4.90 -3.31
CA ASP A 498 24.26 -3.85 -4.33
C ASP A 498 23.09 -2.87 -4.21
N HIS A 499 22.05 -3.26 -3.46
CA HIS A 499 20.97 -2.40 -3.00
C HIS A 499 20.56 -2.77 -1.56
N GLY A 500 19.73 -1.95 -0.93
CA GLY A 500 19.07 -2.27 0.35
C GLY A 500 18.32 -1.09 0.95
N ALA A 501 17.60 -1.31 2.06
CA ALA A 501 17.07 -0.21 2.89
C ALA A 501 17.65 -0.22 4.31
N ILE A 502 17.66 0.96 4.94
CA ILE A 502 18.10 1.22 6.31
C ILE A 502 16.95 1.97 7.01
N LEU A 503 16.54 1.45 8.17
CA LEU A 503 15.59 2.12 9.07
C LEU A 503 16.27 2.58 10.36
N SER A 504 15.69 3.59 11.01
CA SER A 504 15.86 3.82 12.46
C SER A 504 15.23 2.68 13.29
N ASP A 505 15.61 2.56 14.57
CA ASP A 505 14.93 1.63 15.49
C ASP A 505 13.44 1.99 15.62
N LEU A 506 12.58 0.96 15.69
CA LEU A 506 11.12 1.04 15.77
C LEU A 506 10.39 1.77 14.61
N PHE A 507 11.04 2.00 13.46
CA PHE A 507 10.36 2.64 12.31
C PHE A 507 9.24 1.75 11.73
N ASP A 508 8.01 2.16 11.98
CA ASP A 508 6.77 1.68 11.35
C ASP A 508 5.98 2.84 10.68
N GLY A 509 6.48 4.08 10.79
CA GLY A 509 5.83 5.30 10.31
C GLY A 509 4.85 5.97 11.28
N VAL A 510 4.65 5.42 12.48
CA VAL A 510 3.65 5.86 13.48
C VAL A 510 4.24 5.97 14.90
N THR A 511 5.22 5.13 15.22
CA THR A 511 5.91 5.05 16.51
C THR A 511 7.13 5.96 16.54
N GLU A 512 7.31 6.72 17.63
CA GLU A 512 8.52 7.53 17.86
C GLU A 512 9.72 6.62 18.18
N TYR A 513 10.91 6.92 17.65
CA TYR A 513 12.11 6.13 17.95
C TYR A 513 12.58 6.31 19.41
N PRO A 514 13.29 5.32 19.98
CA PRO A 514 13.84 5.44 21.34
C PRO A 514 14.86 6.57 21.52
N ASN A 515 14.93 7.06 22.75
CA ASN A 515 15.95 7.99 23.24
C ASN A 515 17.33 7.29 23.41
N ASP A 516 18.41 8.08 23.56
CA ASP A 516 19.79 7.61 23.82
C ASP A 516 20.44 6.66 22.77
N LEU A 517 19.96 6.64 21.52
CA LEU A 517 20.44 5.74 20.47
C LEU A 517 21.83 6.13 19.91
N LEU A 518 22.58 5.11 19.46
CA LEU A 518 23.91 5.28 18.85
C LEU A 518 24.13 4.43 17.59
N CYS A 519 23.13 4.36 16.71
CA CYS A 519 23.12 3.47 15.54
C CYS A 519 24.22 3.79 14.52
N ARG A 520 24.82 2.76 13.92
CA ARG A 520 25.95 2.90 12.97
C ARG A 520 25.89 1.88 11.83
N TRP A 521 25.86 2.39 10.60
CA TRP A 521 25.91 1.59 9.37
C TRP A 521 27.12 1.98 8.53
N THR A 522 27.75 0.99 7.89
CA THR A 522 28.77 1.20 6.85
C THR A 522 28.38 0.42 5.61
N ILE A 523 28.00 1.14 4.55
CA ILE A 523 27.75 0.59 3.24
C ILE A 523 29.09 0.55 2.47
N THR A 524 29.41 -0.58 1.84
CA THR A 524 30.67 -0.79 1.10
C THR A 524 30.37 -1.41 -0.26
N ALA A 525 30.57 -0.62 -1.31
CA ALA A 525 30.40 -1.03 -2.69
C ALA A 525 31.67 -1.67 -3.27
N PRO A 526 31.56 -2.43 -4.37
CA PRO A 526 32.71 -2.92 -5.12
C PRO A 526 33.69 -1.79 -5.49
N PRO A 527 35.02 -2.06 -5.52
CA PRO A 527 36.00 -1.06 -5.93
C PRO A 527 35.68 -0.52 -7.33
N GLY A 528 35.50 0.80 -7.43
CA GLY A 528 35.12 1.47 -8.68
C GLY A 528 33.62 1.78 -8.82
N LYS A 529 32.74 1.33 -7.92
CA LYS A 529 31.33 1.77 -7.81
C LYS A 529 31.19 2.95 -6.84
N VAL A 530 30.09 3.69 -6.93
CA VAL A 530 29.64 4.70 -5.93
C VAL A 530 28.30 4.28 -5.33
N ILE A 531 27.95 4.88 -4.19
CA ILE A 531 26.73 4.56 -3.43
C ILE A 531 25.84 5.79 -3.44
N THR A 532 24.62 5.66 -3.96
CA THR A 532 23.57 6.67 -3.77
C THR A 532 22.68 6.23 -2.62
N LEU A 533 22.41 7.14 -1.67
CA LEU A 533 21.28 7.02 -0.75
C LEU A 533 20.07 7.72 -1.36
N ASN A 534 18.89 7.14 -1.19
CA ASN A 534 17.59 7.77 -1.44
C ASN A 534 16.89 7.92 -0.09
N MET A 535 16.42 9.12 0.22
CA MET A 535 15.75 9.41 1.49
C MET A 535 14.24 9.28 1.27
N ASN A 536 13.66 8.14 1.64
CA ASN A 536 12.24 7.84 1.37
C ASN A 536 11.30 8.45 2.43
N SER A 537 11.78 8.53 3.66
CA SER A 537 11.16 9.27 4.76
C SER A 537 12.25 9.66 5.76
N PHE A 538 12.14 10.86 6.36
CA PHE A 538 13.05 11.31 7.41
C PHE A 538 12.36 12.37 8.28
N GLN A 539 12.06 12.02 9.53
CA GLN A 539 11.49 12.89 10.55
C GLN A 539 12.18 12.63 11.89
N THR A 540 12.96 13.61 12.34
CA THR A 540 13.70 13.60 13.61
C THR A 540 13.42 14.90 14.38
N GLU A 541 13.89 15.05 15.62
CA GLU A 541 13.74 16.34 16.33
C GLU A 541 14.37 17.49 15.52
N GLU A 542 13.73 18.67 15.53
CA GLU A 542 14.14 19.84 14.76
C GLU A 542 14.98 20.80 15.59
N ASP A 543 16.20 21.10 15.14
CA ASP A 543 17.13 22.05 15.76
C ASP A 543 17.98 22.78 14.71
N GLU A 544 18.30 24.06 14.94
CA GLU A 544 19.04 24.89 13.96
C GLU A 544 20.47 24.39 13.67
N GLU A 545 21.12 23.70 14.61
CA GLU A 545 22.44 23.08 14.41
C GLU A 545 22.40 21.53 14.35
N CYS A 546 21.20 20.93 14.38
CA CYS A 546 20.95 19.50 14.56
C CYS A 546 21.62 18.90 15.81
N SER A 547 21.56 19.60 16.93
CA SER A 547 22.35 19.34 18.14
C SER A 547 21.87 18.17 19.00
N TYR A 548 20.55 17.99 19.11
CA TYR A 548 19.89 16.88 19.82
C TYR A 548 19.93 15.61 18.96
N ASP A 549 18.79 15.22 18.36
CA ASP A 549 18.71 14.10 17.43
C ASP A 549 19.30 14.45 16.05
N PHE A 550 20.17 13.59 15.50
CA PHE A 550 20.69 13.79 14.14
C PHE A 550 21.22 12.53 13.45
N LEU A 551 21.00 12.48 12.14
CA LEU A 551 21.68 11.55 11.24
C LEU A 551 22.92 12.21 10.61
N ARG A 552 24.10 11.66 10.90
CA ARG A 552 25.37 12.07 10.31
C ARG A 552 25.80 11.13 9.18
N ILE A 553 26.18 11.72 8.06
CA ILE A 553 26.43 11.07 6.77
C ILE A 553 27.84 11.39 6.26
N ILE A 554 28.59 10.36 5.87
CA ILE A 554 30.03 10.42 5.53
C ILE A 554 30.31 9.49 4.34
N GLY A 555 30.37 10.04 3.12
CA GLY A 555 30.62 9.30 1.87
C GLY A 555 31.81 9.85 1.09
N GLY A 556 33.02 9.34 1.33
CA GLY A 556 34.25 9.88 0.72
C GLY A 556 34.57 11.30 1.22
N THR A 557 34.45 12.32 0.37
CA THR A 557 34.48 13.75 0.73
C THR A 557 33.15 14.26 1.28
N VAL A 558 32.02 13.64 0.91
CA VAL A 558 30.66 14.11 1.22
C VAL A 558 30.40 14.05 2.73
N ARG A 559 29.92 15.16 3.30
CA ARG A 559 29.54 15.29 4.71
C ARG A 559 28.15 15.93 4.79
N LYS A 560 27.24 15.31 5.55
CA LYS A 560 25.95 15.89 5.95
C LYS A 560 25.67 15.59 7.42
N ARG A 561 24.91 16.47 8.06
CA ARG A 561 24.20 16.28 9.33
C ARG A 561 22.76 16.66 9.01
N LEU A 562 21.79 15.81 9.34
CA LEU A 562 20.37 15.98 9.06
C LEU A 562 19.60 15.83 10.38
N CYS A 563 18.58 16.66 10.55
CA CYS A 563 17.63 16.67 11.67
C CYS A 563 16.28 17.23 11.17
N GLY A 564 15.26 17.29 12.02
CA GLY A 564 13.93 17.76 11.65
C GLY A 564 13.28 16.89 10.57
N PHE A 565 12.45 17.51 9.73
CA PHE A 565 11.69 16.89 8.64
C PHE A 565 12.15 17.35 7.23
N VAL A 566 13.26 18.12 7.13
CA VAL A 566 13.75 18.67 5.85
C VAL A 566 15.03 17.96 5.43
N TYR A 567 14.94 17.18 4.34
CA TYR A 567 16.02 16.32 3.85
C TYR A 567 16.17 16.38 2.33
N PRO A 568 17.36 16.08 1.78
CA PRO A 568 17.55 15.96 0.33
C PRO A 568 17.02 14.61 -0.18
N GLU A 569 16.36 14.61 -1.34
CA GLU A 569 15.85 13.41 -2.05
C GLU A 569 16.91 12.30 -2.17
N HIS A 570 18.13 12.67 -2.61
CA HIS A 570 19.25 11.74 -2.82
C HIS A 570 20.59 12.27 -2.27
N ILE A 571 21.51 11.35 -1.91
CA ILE A 571 22.89 11.67 -1.51
C ILE A 571 23.87 10.61 -2.04
N THR A 572 24.63 10.94 -3.09
CA THR A 572 25.69 10.07 -3.65
C THR A 572 27.05 10.28 -2.98
N SER A 573 27.82 9.20 -2.75
CA SER A 573 29.19 9.26 -2.24
C SER A 573 30.24 9.51 -3.32
N SER A 574 31.34 10.19 -2.97
CA SER A 574 32.50 10.37 -3.84
C SER A 574 33.45 9.14 -3.84
N GLY A 575 32.90 7.93 -3.80
CA GLY A 575 33.67 6.67 -3.70
C GLY A 575 32.87 5.51 -3.09
N ASN A 576 33.50 4.34 -3.00
CA ASN A 576 32.81 3.06 -2.74
C ASN A 576 32.49 2.77 -1.25
N VAL A 577 32.52 3.76 -0.34
CA VAL A 577 32.20 3.56 1.08
C VAL A 577 31.37 4.72 1.61
N PHE A 578 30.24 4.38 2.24
CA PHE A 578 29.32 5.29 2.91
C PHE A 578 29.22 4.92 4.39
N ASN A 579 29.28 5.89 5.29
CA ASN A 579 29.07 5.67 6.73
C ASN A 579 27.94 6.56 7.23
N LEU A 580 26.97 5.94 7.89
CA LEU A 580 25.83 6.59 8.53
C LEU A 580 25.95 6.40 10.05
N ARG A 581 25.69 7.45 10.81
CA ARG A 581 25.60 7.40 12.27
C ARG A 581 24.40 8.21 12.71
N PHE A 582 23.40 7.56 13.27
CA PHE A 582 22.31 8.21 13.99
C PHE A 582 22.71 8.38 15.46
N VAL A 583 22.26 9.45 16.08
CA VAL A 583 22.40 9.74 17.51
C VAL A 583 21.09 10.36 17.96
N THR A 584 20.56 9.91 19.10
CA THR A 584 19.44 10.57 19.79
C THR A 584 19.83 10.92 21.23
N ASP A 585 19.11 11.84 21.86
CA ASP A 585 19.38 12.26 23.25
C ASP A 585 18.26 11.85 24.24
N GLU A 586 18.18 12.49 25.42
CA GLU A 586 17.17 12.20 26.46
C GLU A 586 15.76 12.80 26.14
N GLY A 587 15.59 13.49 25.00
CA GLY A 587 14.47 14.37 24.66
C GLY A 587 13.20 13.72 24.07
N ARG A 588 12.77 14.18 22.89
CA ARG A 588 11.57 13.70 22.18
C ARG A 588 11.92 13.25 20.75
N GLY A 589 11.90 11.94 20.54
CA GLY A 589 12.06 11.37 19.20
C GLY A 589 10.95 11.75 18.22
N GLY A 590 11.29 11.75 16.93
CA GLY A 590 10.33 11.74 15.82
C GLY A 590 10.02 10.31 15.34
N PHE A 591 9.28 10.18 14.23
CA PHE A 591 8.95 8.86 13.65
C PHE A 591 10.12 8.18 12.91
N GLY A 592 11.28 8.84 12.79
CA GLY A 592 12.52 8.24 12.30
C GLY A 592 12.72 8.35 10.80
N PHE A 593 13.40 7.38 10.20
CA PHE A 593 13.73 7.43 8.78
C PHE A 593 13.74 6.08 8.06
N ASN A 594 13.43 6.13 6.76
CA ASN A 594 13.62 5.09 5.78
C ASN A 594 14.54 5.61 4.67
N ILE A 595 15.68 4.94 4.50
CA ILE A 595 16.72 5.31 3.53
C ILE A 595 17.08 4.08 2.71
N THR A 596 16.78 4.08 1.41
CA THR A 596 17.29 3.06 0.48
C THR A 596 18.66 3.46 -0.07
N TYR A 597 19.41 2.49 -0.58
CA TYR A 597 20.68 2.72 -1.23
C TYR A 597 20.90 1.78 -2.41
N ASP A 598 21.73 2.21 -3.36
CA ASP A 598 22.04 1.48 -4.59
C ASP A 598 23.48 1.75 -5.08
N PHE A 599 24.07 0.79 -5.82
CA PHE A 599 25.47 0.80 -6.29
C PHE A 599 25.59 1.04 -7.79
N HIS A 600 25.70 2.30 -8.18
CA HIS A 600 25.89 2.69 -9.57
C HIS A 600 27.38 2.76 -9.94
N ASP A 601 27.70 2.65 -11.22
CA ASP A 601 29.00 3.12 -11.69
C ASP A 601 29.08 4.64 -11.48
N PRO A 602 30.22 5.19 -11.02
CA PRO A 602 30.43 6.62 -11.01
C PRO A 602 30.26 7.11 -12.45
N ILE A 603 29.24 7.94 -12.67
CA ILE A 603 29.08 8.68 -13.93
C ILE A 603 30.41 9.41 -14.14
N PRO A 604 31.24 9.05 -15.16
CA PRO A 604 32.64 9.43 -15.16
C PRO A 604 32.75 10.95 -15.14
N ASP A 605 33.37 11.51 -14.10
CA ASP A 605 33.64 12.95 -14.02
C ASP A 605 34.28 13.41 -15.32
N CYS A 606 33.74 14.47 -15.91
CA CYS A 606 34.23 14.95 -17.18
C CYS A 606 35.71 15.37 -17.04
N PRO A 607 36.53 15.28 -18.11
CA PRO A 607 37.99 15.41 -18.01
C PRO A 607 38.48 16.71 -17.36
N HIS A 608 37.68 17.76 -17.39
CA HIS A 608 37.87 19.01 -16.66
C HIS A 608 36.63 19.35 -15.80
N ALA A 609 36.84 20.03 -14.68
CA ALA A 609 35.78 20.35 -13.72
C ALA A 609 34.68 21.28 -14.27
N ASP A 610 34.98 21.99 -15.36
CA ASP A 610 34.10 22.93 -16.05
C ASP A 610 33.51 22.35 -17.35
N ASP A 611 33.69 21.04 -17.64
CA ASP A 611 33.12 20.38 -18.81
C ASP A 611 31.61 20.08 -18.60
N PHE A 612 30.82 20.18 -19.66
CA PHE A 612 29.38 19.96 -19.66
C PHE A 612 29.04 18.50 -20.03
N ARG A 613 28.06 17.93 -19.33
CA ARG A 613 27.59 16.56 -19.56
C ARG A 613 26.31 16.54 -20.39
N CYS A 614 26.39 15.85 -21.52
CA CYS A 614 25.31 15.55 -22.44
C CYS A 614 24.28 14.58 -21.84
N ASN A 615 23.07 14.54 -22.39
CA ASN A 615 21.98 13.65 -21.90
C ASN A 615 22.28 12.14 -22.05
N ASP A 616 23.27 11.74 -22.86
CA ASP A 616 23.78 10.36 -22.98
C ASP A 616 24.95 10.05 -22.03
N ASN A 617 25.28 10.98 -21.13
CA ASN A 617 26.45 11.03 -20.25
C ASN A 617 27.81 11.30 -20.92
N SER A 618 27.87 11.55 -22.23
CA SER A 618 29.10 12.05 -22.87
C SER A 618 29.46 13.46 -22.36
N CYS A 619 30.71 13.89 -22.57
CA CYS A 619 31.24 15.15 -22.05
C CYS A 619 31.80 16.01 -23.18
N ILE A 620 31.36 17.28 -23.23
CA ILE A 620 31.88 18.35 -24.09
C ILE A 620 32.44 19.47 -23.21
N ARG A 621 33.23 20.39 -23.76
CA ARG A 621 33.75 21.52 -22.98
C ARG A 621 32.67 22.56 -22.72
N SER A 622 32.80 23.33 -21.65
CA SER A 622 31.99 24.55 -21.43
C SER A 622 32.06 25.55 -22.60
N SER A 623 33.14 25.54 -23.38
CA SER A 623 33.27 26.35 -24.60
C SER A 623 32.42 25.87 -25.79
N GLN A 624 31.91 24.64 -25.74
CA GLN A 624 31.05 23.98 -26.74
C GLN A 624 29.58 24.00 -26.31
N VAL A 625 29.25 24.65 -25.18
CA VAL A 625 27.87 24.79 -24.71
C VAL A 625 27.27 26.04 -25.34
N CYS A 626 26.25 25.87 -26.18
CA CYS A 626 25.53 26.96 -26.85
C CYS A 626 26.42 27.77 -27.82
N ASP A 627 27.36 27.12 -28.50
CA ASP A 627 28.22 27.76 -29.52
C ASP A 627 27.59 27.76 -30.94
N GLY A 628 26.45 27.08 -31.11
CA GLY A 628 25.70 26.94 -32.36
C GLY A 628 25.99 25.64 -33.12
N HIS A 629 26.60 24.64 -32.48
CA HIS A 629 26.90 23.33 -33.07
C HIS A 629 26.28 22.17 -32.28
N ASP A 630 25.89 21.11 -32.99
CA ASP A 630 25.25 19.88 -32.44
C ASP A 630 26.36 18.95 -31.90
N ASP A 631 26.86 19.28 -30.71
CA ASP A 631 28.05 18.68 -30.10
C ASP A 631 27.70 17.62 -29.01
N CYS A 632 26.48 17.61 -28.47
CA CYS A 632 25.90 16.42 -27.83
C CYS A 632 24.83 15.78 -28.74
N PRO A 633 24.53 14.48 -28.61
CA PRO A 633 23.49 13.83 -29.40
C PRO A 633 22.09 14.48 -29.27
N GLY A 634 21.72 15.31 -30.27
CA GLY A 634 20.42 15.96 -30.37
C GLY A 634 20.36 17.41 -29.86
N GLY A 635 21.48 18.15 -29.92
CA GLY A 635 21.55 19.58 -29.61
C GLY A 635 21.16 19.94 -28.18
N THR A 636 21.43 19.03 -27.23
CA THR A 636 20.91 19.14 -25.86
C THR A 636 21.52 20.31 -25.08
N GLU A 637 22.78 20.63 -25.38
CA GLU A 637 23.59 21.78 -24.99
C GLU A 637 22.98 23.09 -25.52
N GLU A 638 22.68 23.17 -26.81
CA GLU A 638 22.00 24.33 -27.44
C GLU A 638 20.60 24.56 -26.84
N VAL A 639 19.92 23.48 -26.42
CA VAL A 639 18.63 23.55 -25.72
C VAL A 639 18.76 24.11 -24.29
N VAL A 640 19.94 24.06 -23.63
CA VAL A 640 20.10 24.59 -22.25
C VAL A 640 20.07 26.12 -22.20
N CYS A 641 20.68 26.82 -23.16
CA CYS A 641 20.59 28.29 -23.24
C CYS A 641 19.31 28.78 -23.91
N GLY A 642 18.68 27.93 -24.73
CA GLY A 642 17.62 28.35 -25.64
C GLY A 642 18.19 29.13 -26.83
N ASN A 643 17.39 29.31 -27.87
CA ASN A 643 17.86 29.93 -29.11
C ASN A 643 18.31 31.39 -28.88
N VAL A 644 19.62 31.65 -28.94
CA VAL A 644 20.23 33.00 -28.91
C VAL A 644 19.68 33.88 -30.05
N ALA A 645 19.22 33.26 -31.13
CA ALA A 645 18.49 33.91 -32.22
C ALA A 645 17.12 34.49 -31.82
N THR A 646 16.46 33.98 -30.77
CA THR A 646 15.04 34.26 -30.43
C THR A 646 14.80 34.86 -29.03
N CYS A 647 15.83 35.15 -28.24
CA CYS A 647 15.67 35.91 -26.99
C CYS A 647 15.02 37.27 -27.25
N GLY A 648 14.28 37.79 -26.28
CA GLY A 648 13.74 39.15 -26.32
C GLY A 648 12.77 39.41 -27.49
N ILE A 649 12.24 38.36 -28.12
CA ILE A 649 11.27 38.44 -29.23
C ILE A 649 10.00 37.69 -28.78
N PRO A 650 8.97 38.40 -28.28
CA PRO A 650 7.72 37.78 -27.87
C PRO A 650 6.79 37.59 -29.09
N ALA A 651 6.09 36.45 -29.14
CA ALA A 651 5.15 36.14 -30.22
C ALA A 651 4.00 37.16 -30.32
N ILE A 652 3.58 37.70 -29.16
CA ILE A 652 2.65 38.83 -29.06
C ILE A 652 3.44 40.05 -28.60
N THR A 653 3.47 41.12 -29.40
CA THR A 653 4.19 42.35 -29.04
C THR A 653 3.51 43.07 -27.86
N PRO A 654 4.23 43.42 -26.79
CA PRO A 654 3.71 44.22 -25.69
C PRO A 654 3.09 45.54 -26.16
N ALA A 655 2.03 46.00 -25.49
CA ALA A 655 1.48 47.32 -25.76
C ALA A 655 2.50 48.41 -25.36
N THR A 656 2.87 49.28 -26.30
CA THR A 656 3.76 50.43 -26.09
C THR A 656 3.00 51.75 -26.17
N GLY A 657 3.47 52.78 -25.46
CA GLY A 657 2.91 54.13 -25.53
C GLY A 657 1.81 54.44 -24.50
N ASN A 658 1.58 55.74 -24.34
CA ASN A 658 1.17 56.34 -23.08
C ASN A 658 -0.27 56.88 -23.12
N THR A 659 -1.19 56.26 -22.37
CA THR A 659 -2.64 56.56 -22.42
C THR A 659 -3.30 56.62 -21.03
N LYS A 660 -2.94 57.64 -20.23
CA LYS A 660 -3.75 58.22 -19.13
C LYS A 660 -4.59 57.24 -18.27
N VAL A 661 -3.97 56.20 -17.72
CA VAL A 661 -4.53 55.39 -16.62
C VAL A 661 -3.44 55.22 -15.57
N VAL A 662 -3.71 55.68 -14.34
CA VAL A 662 -2.76 55.68 -13.21
C VAL A 662 -2.48 54.23 -12.77
N GLY A 663 -1.23 53.92 -12.42
CA GLY A 663 -0.85 52.60 -11.89
C GLY A 663 -0.66 51.50 -12.94
N GLY A 664 -0.49 51.84 -14.22
CA GLY A 664 -0.18 50.88 -15.29
C GLY A 664 -1.43 50.28 -15.98
N ARG A 665 -1.22 49.23 -16.78
CA ARG A 665 -2.30 48.50 -17.47
C ARG A 665 -2.15 47.00 -17.30
N VAL A 666 -3.27 46.26 -17.36
CA VAL A 666 -3.24 44.80 -17.53
C VAL A 666 -2.44 44.48 -18.79
N ALA A 667 -1.49 43.55 -18.70
CA ALA A 667 -0.68 43.11 -19.82
C ALA A 667 -1.55 42.39 -20.86
N ILE A 668 -1.22 42.54 -22.15
CA ILE A 668 -1.82 41.68 -23.18
C ILE A 668 -1.40 40.23 -22.84
N PRO A 669 -2.35 39.27 -22.73
CA PRO A 669 -2.02 37.90 -22.38
C PRO A 669 -0.88 37.34 -23.22
N ASN A 670 0.12 36.77 -22.54
CA ASN A 670 1.30 36.13 -23.13
C ASN A 670 2.26 37.09 -23.88
N SER A 671 2.08 38.42 -23.81
CA SER A 671 3.03 39.37 -24.43
C SER A 671 4.35 39.54 -23.68
N LEU A 672 4.47 38.96 -22.49
CA LEU A 672 5.62 39.10 -21.57
C LEU A 672 6.19 37.72 -21.19
N PRO A 673 6.66 36.92 -22.16
CA PRO A 673 6.94 35.49 -21.95
C PRO A 673 8.15 35.20 -21.06
N TRP A 674 8.94 36.22 -20.72
CA TRP A 674 10.08 36.15 -19.77
C TRP A 674 9.68 36.45 -18.33
N GLN A 675 8.47 36.94 -18.07
CA GLN A 675 7.99 37.19 -16.72
C GLN A 675 7.78 35.85 -15.99
N VAL A 676 8.36 35.71 -14.80
CA VAL A 676 8.01 34.63 -13.87
C VAL A 676 7.46 35.16 -12.55
N SER A 677 6.64 34.34 -11.90
CA SER A 677 6.14 34.50 -10.54
C SER A 677 6.92 33.55 -9.64
N LEU A 678 7.69 34.11 -8.69
CA LEU A 678 8.39 33.35 -7.66
C LEU A 678 7.45 33.17 -6.47
N ARG A 679 7.42 31.94 -5.94
CA ARG A 679 6.58 31.59 -4.80
C ARG A 679 7.35 30.91 -3.69
N PHE A 680 7.11 31.35 -2.47
CA PHE A 680 7.57 30.71 -1.25
C PHE A 680 6.37 29.99 -0.62
N LEU A 681 6.47 28.68 -0.39
CA LEU A 681 5.42 27.84 0.20
C LEU A 681 4.03 28.05 -0.48
N GLY A 682 4.02 28.15 -1.82
CA GLY A 682 2.81 28.33 -2.63
C GLY A 682 2.30 29.78 -2.76
N THR A 683 2.76 30.69 -1.90
CA THR A 683 2.40 32.13 -1.91
C THR A 683 3.35 32.92 -2.80
N HIS A 684 2.83 33.82 -3.64
CA HIS A 684 3.66 34.70 -4.47
C HIS A 684 4.37 35.76 -3.60
N MET A 685 5.69 35.85 -3.74
CA MET A 685 6.53 36.80 -2.99
C MET A 685 7.13 37.88 -3.89
N CYS A 686 7.73 37.45 -5.00
CA CYS A 686 8.50 38.31 -5.91
C CYS A 686 8.32 37.89 -7.37
N GLY A 687 8.55 38.82 -8.29
CA GLY A 687 8.77 38.54 -9.70
C GLY A 687 10.18 37.99 -9.99
N GLY A 688 10.37 37.57 -11.24
CA GLY A 688 11.65 37.20 -11.79
C GLY A 688 11.65 37.36 -13.30
N THR A 689 12.84 37.29 -13.91
CA THR A 689 13.03 37.26 -15.36
C THR A 689 13.71 35.97 -15.79
N LEU A 690 13.09 35.21 -16.69
CA LEU A 690 13.74 34.07 -17.34
C LEU A 690 14.80 34.58 -18.32
N ILE A 691 16.07 34.25 -18.07
CA ILE A 691 17.23 34.64 -18.92
C ILE A 691 17.83 33.45 -19.68
N ALA A 692 17.60 32.23 -19.19
CA ALA A 692 17.84 30.98 -19.91
C ALA A 692 16.80 29.93 -19.46
N PRO A 693 16.52 28.86 -20.22
CA PRO A 693 15.64 27.76 -19.84
C PRO A 693 15.79 27.23 -18.40
N GLN A 694 17.00 27.16 -17.85
CA GLN A 694 17.22 26.76 -16.45
C GLN A 694 17.45 27.93 -15.47
N TRP A 695 17.49 29.19 -15.92
CA TRP A 695 18.01 30.30 -15.11
C TRP A 695 17.11 31.54 -15.09
N ILE A 696 16.84 32.01 -13.87
CA ILE A 696 16.03 33.19 -13.58
C ILE A 696 16.91 34.22 -12.87
N ALA A 697 16.87 35.47 -13.33
CA ALA A 697 17.39 36.62 -12.61
C ALA A 697 16.27 37.29 -11.80
N THR A 698 16.55 37.65 -10.54
CA THR A 698 15.61 38.27 -9.60
C THR A 698 16.40 39.08 -8.54
N ALA A 699 15.72 39.70 -7.58
CA ALA A 699 16.34 40.49 -6.51
C ALA A 699 16.92 39.61 -5.39
N SER A 700 17.90 40.12 -4.65
CA SER A 700 18.47 39.49 -3.44
C SER A 700 17.61 39.71 -2.20
N HIS A 701 16.98 40.88 -2.02
CA HIS A 701 16.15 41.14 -0.84
C HIS A 701 15.00 40.14 -0.68
N CYS A 702 14.47 39.61 -1.80
CA CYS A 702 13.49 38.52 -1.83
C CYS A 702 13.95 37.21 -1.15
N PHE A 703 15.26 37.02 -0.95
CA PHE A 703 15.87 35.78 -0.46
C PHE A 703 16.67 35.95 0.85
N GLU A 704 16.73 37.14 1.44
CA GLU A 704 17.55 37.41 2.63
C GLU A 704 17.32 36.40 3.76
N ASP A 705 16.06 36.28 4.19
CA ASP A 705 15.60 35.38 5.25
C ASP A 705 15.38 33.93 4.76
N ASN A 706 15.17 33.73 3.45
CA ASN A 706 14.55 32.53 2.89
C ASN A 706 15.36 31.92 1.74
N ARG A 707 16.57 31.43 2.03
CA ARG A 707 17.52 30.93 1.03
C ARG A 707 17.34 29.45 0.63
N ASN A 708 16.49 28.70 1.33
CA ASN A 708 16.33 27.26 1.08
C ASN A 708 15.52 27.00 -0.20
N ALA A 709 16.21 26.50 -1.23
CA ALA A 709 15.68 26.29 -2.58
C ALA A 709 14.39 25.45 -2.63
N ILE A 710 14.24 24.43 -1.77
CA ILE A 710 13.08 23.52 -1.77
C ILE A 710 11.74 24.23 -1.47
N ASN A 711 11.78 25.34 -0.72
CA ASN A 711 10.60 26.12 -0.38
C ASN A 711 10.14 27.03 -1.54
N TRP A 712 10.96 27.16 -2.60
CA TRP A 712 10.71 28.04 -3.73
C TRP A 712 10.27 27.30 -4.99
N LYS A 713 9.22 27.82 -5.61
CA LYS A 713 8.66 27.35 -6.87
C LYS A 713 8.60 28.52 -7.87
N VAL A 714 8.90 28.25 -9.13
CA VAL A 714 8.88 29.25 -10.22
C VAL A 714 7.74 28.93 -11.17
N TYR A 715 6.88 29.92 -11.46
CA TYR A 715 5.86 29.82 -12.49
C TYR A 715 6.14 30.79 -13.64
N ALA A 716 6.25 30.27 -14.87
CA ALA A 716 6.28 31.05 -16.11
C ALA A 716 4.96 30.95 -16.88
N GLY A 717 4.73 31.83 -17.86
CA GLY A 717 3.58 31.73 -18.78
C GLY A 717 2.21 32.00 -18.14
N LYS A 718 2.18 32.76 -17.04
CA LYS A 718 0.96 33.09 -16.28
C LYS A 718 0.42 34.47 -16.65
N GLN A 719 -0.90 34.59 -16.65
CA GLN A 719 -1.63 35.86 -16.69
C GLN A 719 -2.27 36.15 -15.33
N HIS A 720 -2.72 35.12 -14.60
CA HIS A 720 -3.34 35.26 -13.29
C HIS A 720 -2.39 34.85 -12.15
N GLU A 721 -2.28 35.67 -11.11
CA GLU A 721 -1.54 35.38 -9.89
C GLU A 721 -2.11 34.15 -9.15
N LYS A 722 -3.42 34.12 -8.91
CA LYS A 722 -4.08 33.13 -8.02
C LYS A 722 -4.93 32.06 -8.72
N LYS A 723 -5.02 32.09 -10.05
CA LYS A 723 -5.72 31.08 -10.86
C LYS A 723 -4.70 30.39 -11.78
N ASP A 724 -4.97 29.16 -12.20
CA ASP A 724 -4.13 28.49 -13.21
C ASP A 724 -4.42 29.01 -14.62
N ASP A 725 -3.37 29.10 -15.44
CA ASP A 725 -3.44 29.52 -16.84
C ASP A 725 -3.09 28.33 -17.77
N PRO A 726 -3.76 28.15 -18.93
CA PRO A 726 -3.62 26.94 -19.76
C PRO A 726 -2.23 26.66 -20.35
N HIS A 727 -1.34 27.66 -20.33
CA HIS A 727 0.02 27.60 -20.89
C HIS A 727 1.10 27.89 -19.84
N GLN A 728 0.73 27.91 -18.56
CA GLN A 728 1.70 28.10 -17.49
C GLN A 728 2.69 26.93 -17.44
N GLN A 729 3.85 27.18 -16.86
CA GLN A 729 4.83 26.15 -16.53
C GLN A 729 5.28 26.35 -15.09
N LEU A 730 5.22 25.28 -14.29
CA LEU A 730 5.78 25.21 -12.94
C LEU A 730 7.16 24.54 -13.01
N ARG A 731 8.15 25.04 -12.26
CA ARG A 731 9.45 24.39 -12.00
C ARG A 731 9.92 24.58 -10.57
N ASP A 732 10.78 23.67 -10.14
CA ASP A 732 11.36 23.64 -8.79
C ASP A 732 12.73 24.34 -8.77
N VAL A 733 13.00 25.13 -7.74
CA VAL A 733 14.33 25.75 -7.57
C VAL A 733 15.27 24.71 -6.96
N VAL A 734 16.38 24.45 -7.65
CA VAL A 734 17.44 23.52 -7.21
C VAL A 734 18.69 24.25 -6.71
N LYS A 735 18.84 25.55 -7.01
CA LYS A 735 19.91 26.41 -6.48
C LYS A 735 19.45 27.85 -6.38
N VAL A 736 19.71 28.48 -5.23
CA VAL A 736 19.67 29.95 -5.05
C VAL A 736 21.13 30.43 -5.03
N LEU A 737 21.44 31.49 -5.78
CA LEU A 737 22.77 32.11 -5.82
C LEU A 737 22.61 33.64 -5.75
N MET A 738 22.70 34.19 -4.55
CA MET A 738 22.76 35.64 -4.32
C MET A 738 24.13 36.19 -4.73
N HIS A 739 24.23 37.46 -5.10
CA HIS A 739 25.51 38.10 -5.40
C HIS A 739 26.39 38.22 -4.13
N ASP A 740 27.67 37.84 -4.21
CA ASP A 740 28.59 37.78 -3.06
C ASP A 740 28.84 39.13 -2.38
N GLN A 741 28.50 40.23 -3.05
CA GLN A 741 28.65 41.61 -2.56
C GLN A 741 27.30 42.27 -2.24
N TYR A 742 26.21 41.50 -2.11
CA TYR A 742 24.90 42.04 -1.72
C TYR A 742 24.97 42.71 -0.34
N ASN A 743 24.42 43.92 -0.24
CA ASN A 743 24.41 44.73 0.97
C ASN A 743 23.00 45.24 1.27
N ALA A 744 22.33 44.60 2.24
CA ALA A 744 20.96 44.94 2.64
C ALA A 744 20.79 46.38 3.16
N ASP A 745 21.78 46.93 3.89
CA ASP A 745 21.72 48.30 4.45
C ASP A 745 21.61 49.39 3.37
N ALA A 746 22.07 49.09 2.15
CA ALA A 746 22.03 50.00 1.00
C ALA A 746 21.22 49.44 -0.19
N ILE A 747 20.65 48.23 -0.04
CA ILE A 747 20.06 47.40 -1.10
C ILE A 747 20.96 47.35 -2.35
N ASP A 748 22.29 47.33 -2.16
CA ASP A 748 23.27 47.37 -3.26
C ASP A 748 23.69 45.97 -3.70
N ASN A 749 23.91 45.79 -5.00
CA ASN A 749 24.10 44.50 -5.66
C ASN A 749 22.91 43.54 -5.48
N ASP A 750 21.69 44.10 -5.50
CA ASP A 750 20.40 43.39 -5.32
C ASP A 750 20.04 42.49 -6.51
N ILE A 751 20.86 41.47 -6.77
CA ILE A 751 20.69 40.50 -7.85
C ILE A 751 20.97 39.07 -7.37
N THR A 752 20.07 38.15 -7.71
CA THR A 752 20.11 36.72 -7.41
C THR A 752 19.83 35.93 -8.69
N LEU A 753 20.58 34.84 -8.87
CA LEU A 753 20.30 33.80 -9.84
C LEU A 753 19.60 32.62 -9.17
N LEU A 754 18.51 32.17 -9.76
CA LEU A 754 17.88 30.88 -9.43
C LEU A 754 18.15 29.89 -10.55
N LYS A 755 18.60 28.68 -10.20
CA LYS A 755 18.58 27.53 -11.11
C LYS A 755 17.35 26.67 -10.84
N VAL A 756 16.66 26.26 -11.90
CA VAL A 756 15.53 25.32 -11.83
C VAL A 756 15.83 23.99 -12.53
N ASP A 757 15.15 22.94 -12.07
CA ASP A 757 15.07 21.65 -12.76
C ASP A 757 13.61 21.16 -12.75
N PRO A 758 13.09 20.55 -13.83
CA PRO A 758 13.66 20.53 -15.19
C PRO A 758 13.75 21.93 -15.83
N PRO A 759 14.39 22.09 -17.00
CA PRO A 759 14.36 23.35 -17.76
C PRO A 759 12.93 23.79 -18.14
N PHE A 760 12.69 25.08 -18.27
CA PHE A 760 11.50 25.64 -18.93
C PHE A 760 11.48 25.30 -20.42
N THR A 761 10.33 24.86 -20.93
CA THR A 761 10.16 24.55 -22.35
C THR A 761 9.87 25.85 -23.10
N ILE A 762 10.81 26.31 -23.93
CA ILE A 762 10.67 27.58 -24.66
C ILE A 762 9.61 27.48 -25.75
N ASN A 763 8.69 28.44 -25.80
CA ASN A 763 7.59 28.55 -26.76
C ASN A 763 7.01 29.99 -26.78
N ASP A 764 5.91 30.21 -27.51
CA ASP A 764 5.26 31.52 -27.66
C ASP A 764 4.79 32.17 -26.34
N TYR A 765 4.66 31.39 -25.26
CA TYR A 765 4.13 31.78 -23.95
C TYR A 765 5.22 31.90 -22.87
N VAL A 766 6.34 31.18 -23.04
CA VAL A 766 7.49 31.15 -22.13
C VAL A 766 8.77 31.23 -22.96
N ASN A 767 9.48 32.35 -22.88
CA ASN A 767 10.68 32.65 -23.67
C ASN A 767 11.57 33.61 -22.89
N VAL A 768 12.87 33.63 -23.19
CA VAL A 768 13.87 34.38 -22.42
C VAL A 768 13.92 35.86 -22.81
N ALA A 769 14.23 36.74 -21.85
CA ALA A 769 14.74 38.07 -22.16
C ALA A 769 16.23 37.96 -22.52
N CYS A 770 16.73 38.81 -23.44
CA CYS A 770 18.17 38.86 -23.67
C CYS A 770 18.89 39.60 -22.54
N LEU A 771 20.15 39.29 -22.31
CA LEU A 771 21.03 40.10 -21.49
C LEU A 771 21.43 41.42 -22.20
N PRO A 772 21.74 42.49 -21.44
CA PRO A 772 22.28 43.75 -21.95
C PRO A 772 23.50 43.61 -22.85
N THR A 773 23.40 44.17 -24.05
CA THR A 773 24.50 44.33 -25.02
C THR A 773 24.87 45.79 -25.28
N GLU A 774 23.93 46.70 -25.03
CA GLU A 774 24.08 48.16 -25.11
C GLU A 774 23.27 48.79 -23.98
N THR A 775 23.79 49.83 -23.30
CA THR A 775 23.09 50.44 -22.16
C THR A 775 21.95 51.33 -22.61
N ALA A 776 20.77 51.22 -21.99
CA ALA A 776 19.65 52.12 -22.28
C ALA A 776 19.99 53.60 -21.99
N PRO A 777 19.77 54.52 -22.95
CA PRO A 777 20.06 55.94 -22.78
C PRO A 777 19.00 56.66 -21.95
N ASP A 778 19.41 57.75 -21.29
CA ASP A 778 18.53 58.63 -20.51
C ASP A 778 17.28 59.05 -21.31
N GLY A 779 16.11 58.92 -20.66
CA GLY A 779 14.81 59.25 -21.25
C GLY A 779 14.20 58.18 -22.16
N MET A 780 14.87 57.03 -22.38
CA MET A 780 14.27 55.92 -23.11
C MET A 780 13.09 55.31 -22.31
N GLU A 781 11.89 55.24 -22.91
CA GLU A 781 10.78 54.45 -22.35
C GLU A 781 11.09 52.95 -22.43
N CYS A 782 11.31 52.35 -21.27
CA CYS A 782 11.42 50.90 -21.08
C CYS A 782 10.19 50.38 -20.33
N MET A 783 10.10 49.07 -20.10
CA MET A 783 8.90 48.43 -19.59
C MET A 783 9.19 47.56 -18.36
N SER A 784 8.38 47.73 -17.32
CA SER A 784 8.34 46.86 -16.15
C SER A 784 7.02 46.08 -16.08
N SER A 785 7.02 44.92 -15.42
CA SER A 785 5.84 44.08 -15.24
C SER A 785 5.88 43.20 -13.98
N GLY A 786 4.68 42.82 -13.52
CA GLY A 786 4.48 42.00 -12.33
C GLY A 786 3.02 41.95 -11.91
N TRP A 787 2.75 41.33 -10.75
CA TRP A 787 1.40 41.20 -10.19
C TRP A 787 1.17 42.13 -8.98
N GLY A 788 2.11 43.03 -8.70
CA GLY A 788 2.17 43.86 -7.49
C GLY A 788 1.00 44.82 -7.29
N ASP A 789 0.90 45.33 -6.07
CA ASP A 789 -0.31 45.97 -5.56
C ASP A 789 -0.47 47.40 -6.09
N THR A 790 -1.57 47.67 -6.80
CA THR A 790 -1.76 48.95 -7.51
C THR A 790 -2.71 49.87 -6.75
N LYS A 791 -2.16 50.89 -6.08
CA LYS A 791 -2.90 52.01 -5.46
C LYS A 791 -3.99 52.56 -6.42
N GLY A 792 -5.23 52.11 -6.27
CA GLY A 792 -6.40 52.65 -6.99
C GLY A 792 -7.01 51.79 -8.11
N THR A 793 -6.48 50.61 -8.44
CA THR A 793 -7.20 49.63 -9.29
C THR A 793 -7.38 48.31 -8.54
N GLY A 794 -8.62 48.02 -8.13
CA GLY A 794 -8.98 46.74 -7.52
C GLY A 794 -8.79 45.61 -8.54
N GLY A 795 -7.74 44.82 -8.37
CA GLY A 795 -7.28 43.87 -9.38
C GLY A 795 -7.72 42.43 -9.10
N GLU A 796 -8.17 41.72 -10.15
CA GLU A 796 -8.52 40.30 -10.11
C GLU A 796 -7.28 39.36 -10.10
N GLY A 797 -6.15 39.84 -9.56
CA GLY A 797 -4.85 39.15 -9.61
C GLY A 797 -4.29 39.01 -11.03
N LEU A 798 -4.48 40.00 -11.91
CA LEU A 798 -3.98 39.96 -13.29
C LEU A 798 -2.57 40.57 -13.42
N LEU A 799 -1.75 40.00 -14.32
CA LEU A 799 -0.44 40.51 -14.72
C LEU A 799 -0.56 41.93 -15.30
N LYS A 800 0.30 42.84 -14.84
CA LYS A 800 0.33 44.25 -15.24
C LYS A 800 1.63 44.59 -15.94
N GLN A 801 1.59 45.66 -16.72
CA GLN A 801 2.76 46.29 -17.33
C GLN A 801 2.69 47.82 -17.16
N VAL A 802 3.86 48.43 -17.06
CA VAL A 802 4.04 49.90 -17.03
C VAL A 802 5.20 50.27 -17.94
N SER A 803 5.11 51.42 -18.61
CA SER A 803 6.23 52.00 -19.38
C SER A 803 6.78 53.20 -18.62
N LEU A 804 8.08 53.21 -18.36
CA LEU A 804 8.78 54.21 -17.55
C LEU A 804 10.04 54.68 -18.28
N PRO A 805 10.35 55.99 -18.29
CA PRO A 805 11.58 56.48 -18.90
C PRO A 805 12.77 56.29 -17.95
N VAL A 806 13.93 55.92 -18.50
CA VAL A 806 15.20 55.87 -17.76
C VAL A 806 15.56 57.26 -17.23
N VAL A 807 15.91 57.35 -15.95
CA VAL A 807 16.26 58.60 -15.26
C VAL A 807 17.77 58.66 -15.01
N ASN A 808 18.42 59.74 -15.46
CA ASN A 808 19.85 59.96 -15.26
C ASN A 808 20.21 59.96 -13.77
N LEU A 809 21.33 59.31 -13.40
CA LEU A 809 21.77 59.14 -12.02
C LEU A 809 21.92 60.48 -11.25
N GLN A 810 22.37 61.56 -11.90
CA GLN A 810 22.48 62.88 -11.25
C GLN A 810 21.12 63.49 -10.89
N LYS A 811 20.06 63.15 -11.65
CA LYS A 811 18.69 63.57 -11.37
C LYS A 811 18.03 62.67 -10.33
N CYS A 812 18.33 61.37 -10.39
CA CYS A 812 17.82 60.38 -9.43
C CYS A 812 18.35 60.66 -8.00
N ASN A 813 19.64 60.94 -7.87
CA ASN A 813 20.29 61.40 -6.63
C ASN A 813 20.14 62.90 -6.37
N GLY A 814 19.02 63.50 -6.77
CA GLY A 814 18.64 64.84 -6.35
C GLY A 814 18.08 64.82 -4.91
N SER A 815 18.29 65.90 -4.16
CA SER A 815 17.74 66.08 -2.79
C SER A 815 16.21 66.04 -2.73
N ASP A 816 15.57 66.28 -3.88
CA ASP A 816 14.12 66.31 -4.03
C ASP A 816 13.59 64.98 -4.62
N ALA A 817 14.44 63.95 -4.68
CA ALA A 817 14.20 62.61 -5.23
C ALA A 817 14.73 61.51 -4.27
N LEU A 818 15.82 60.80 -4.60
CA LEU A 818 16.39 59.71 -3.78
C LEU A 818 17.67 60.09 -3.00
N ASP A 819 17.88 61.39 -2.75
CA ASP A 819 18.88 62.04 -1.85
C ASP A 819 20.33 61.47 -1.80
N GLY A 820 20.79 60.81 -2.87
CA GLY A 820 22.16 60.27 -2.97
C GLY A 820 22.29 58.77 -2.66
N GLU A 821 21.20 58.08 -2.35
CA GLU A 821 21.19 56.67 -1.96
C GLU A 821 21.43 55.70 -3.13
N VAL A 822 21.22 56.14 -4.38
CA VAL A 822 21.38 55.29 -5.57
C VAL A 822 22.84 55.14 -5.97
N THR A 823 23.31 53.90 -6.03
CA THR A 823 24.69 53.56 -6.38
C THR A 823 24.91 53.53 -7.91
N ALA A 824 26.17 53.41 -8.35
CA ALA A 824 26.50 53.16 -9.76
C ALA A 824 26.05 51.75 -10.25
N ASN A 825 25.68 50.88 -9.32
CA ASN A 825 25.19 49.51 -9.50
C ASN A 825 23.67 49.44 -9.71
N MET A 826 23.00 50.59 -9.73
CA MET A 826 21.56 50.74 -9.94
C MET A 826 21.25 51.58 -11.19
N ILE A 827 20.03 51.42 -11.71
CA ILE A 827 19.40 52.25 -12.74
C ILE A 827 18.05 52.74 -12.23
N CYS A 828 17.69 53.98 -12.53
CA CYS A 828 16.42 54.57 -12.10
C CYS A 828 15.44 54.67 -13.27
N ALA A 829 14.14 54.53 -12.99
CA ALA A 829 13.08 54.80 -13.98
C ALA A 829 11.84 55.41 -13.32
N GLY A 830 11.20 56.38 -14.00
CA GLY A 830 10.01 57.05 -13.48
C GLY A 830 9.75 58.41 -14.13
N PHE A 831 8.54 58.93 -13.96
CA PHE A 831 8.16 60.28 -14.42
C PHE A 831 8.21 61.27 -13.26
N ASP A 832 8.75 62.47 -13.50
CA ASP A 832 8.79 63.58 -12.52
C ASP A 832 7.44 63.86 -11.84
N ALA A 833 6.34 63.72 -12.60
CA ALA A 833 4.98 63.95 -12.11
C ALA A 833 4.40 62.80 -11.26
N GLY A 834 5.12 61.68 -11.09
CA GLY A 834 4.60 60.45 -10.48
C GLY A 834 3.52 59.76 -11.32
N GLY A 835 2.65 59.00 -10.66
CA GLY A 835 1.46 58.36 -11.23
C GLY A 835 1.69 57.01 -11.95
N HIS A 836 2.94 56.64 -12.22
CA HIS A 836 3.34 55.37 -12.82
C HIS A 836 4.66 54.89 -12.23
N ASP A 837 4.68 53.66 -11.70
CA ASP A 837 5.83 53.00 -11.05
C ASP A 837 5.52 51.52 -10.80
N THR A 838 6.51 50.74 -10.36
CA THR A 838 6.36 49.43 -9.72
C THR A 838 5.91 49.54 -8.26
N CYS A 839 5.41 48.46 -7.67
CA CYS A 839 5.00 48.45 -6.25
C CYS A 839 5.24 47.08 -5.57
N GLN A 840 4.78 46.94 -4.32
CA GLN A 840 4.93 45.74 -3.50
C GLN A 840 4.42 44.49 -4.23
N GLY A 841 5.28 43.47 -4.36
CA GLY A 841 5.05 42.25 -5.15
C GLY A 841 5.64 42.25 -6.57
N ASP A 842 6.08 43.41 -7.09
CA ASP A 842 6.82 43.48 -8.37
C ASP A 842 8.33 43.26 -8.21
N SER A 843 8.86 43.29 -6.98
CA SER A 843 10.26 43.05 -6.62
C SER A 843 10.87 41.85 -7.36
N GLY A 844 12.08 41.98 -7.87
CA GLY A 844 12.74 40.96 -8.70
C GLY A 844 12.21 40.86 -10.14
N GLY A 845 11.14 41.58 -10.50
CA GLY A 845 10.59 41.60 -11.85
C GLY A 845 11.51 42.22 -12.92
N PRO A 846 11.19 42.02 -14.21
CA PRO A 846 11.94 42.55 -15.34
C PRO A 846 11.77 44.06 -15.50
N PHE A 847 12.87 44.78 -15.73
CA PHE A 847 12.86 46.09 -16.40
C PHE A 847 13.57 45.98 -17.75
N VAL A 848 12.77 45.86 -18.82
CA VAL A 848 13.23 45.53 -20.17
C VAL A 848 13.13 46.71 -21.14
N CYS A 849 14.21 46.95 -21.88
CA CYS A 849 14.32 48.01 -22.88
C CYS A 849 14.37 47.41 -24.30
N LYS A 850 13.69 48.02 -25.28
CA LYS A 850 13.69 47.50 -26.66
C LYS A 850 14.87 48.07 -27.47
N LEU A 851 16.01 47.40 -27.35
CA LEU A 851 17.32 47.79 -27.89
C LEU A 851 17.77 46.86 -29.02
N SER A 852 18.31 47.43 -30.10
CA SER A 852 18.59 46.74 -31.38
C SER A 852 17.46 45.83 -31.91
N GLY A 853 16.20 46.15 -31.59
CA GLY A 853 15.00 45.43 -32.01
C GLY A 853 14.55 44.29 -31.08
N LYS A 854 15.43 43.79 -30.19
CA LYS A 854 15.11 42.81 -29.15
C LYS A 854 14.73 43.50 -27.83
N TRP A 855 14.06 42.80 -26.92
CA TRP A 855 13.89 43.24 -25.52
C TRP A 855 15.06 42.72 -24.66
N GLN A 856 15.85 43.65 -24.11
CA GLN A 856 17.03 43.38 -23.29
C GLN A 856 16.73 43.76 -21.82
N LEU A 857 17.16 42.94 -20.85
CA LEU A 857 16.91 43.12 -19.42
C LEU A 857 17.91 44.11 -18.80
N GLU A 858 17.63 45.41 -18.86
CA GLU A 858 18.54 46.45 -18.34
C GLU A 858 18.51 46.56 -16.80
N GLY A 859 17.39 46.21 -16.17
CA GLY A 859 17.20 46.32 -14.73
C GLY A 859 16.36 45.19 -14.13
N ILE A 860 16.50 45.00 -12.81
CA ILE A 860 15.66 44.14 -11.98
C ILE A 860 14.99 45.01 -10.91
N VAL A 861 13.68 44.89 -10.71
CA VAL A 861 12.93 45.71 -9.73
C VAL A 861 13.51 45.52 -8.33
N SER A 862 13.94 46.60 -7.69
CA SER A 862 14.66 46.56 -6.40
C SER A 862 13.92 47.32 -5.30
N TRP A 863 13.92 48.66 -5.31
CA TRP A 863 13.29 49.47 -4.25
C TRP A 863 12.79 50.83 -4.77
N GLY A 864 12.06 51.58 -3.94
CA GLY A 864 11.60 52.94 -4.26
C GLY A 864 10.84 53.60 -3.10
N TYR A 865 10.77 54.93 -3.10
CA TYR A 865 10.02 55.67 -2.08
C TYR A 865 8.53 55.75 -2.39
N GLY A 866 7.77 54.85 -1.76
CA GLY A 866 6.34 54.72 -1.94
C GLY A 866 6.03 53.86 -3.17
N CYS A 867 4.99 54.26 -3.92
CA CYS A 867 4.71 53.67 -5.23
C CYS A 867 4.07 54.77 -6.07
N ALA A 868 4.76 55.18 -7.14
CA ALA A 868 4.30 56.22 -8.08
C ALA A 868 4.08 57.61 -7.47
N ASP A 869 4.80 57.96 -6.40
CA ASP A 869 4.72 59.27 -5.76
C ASP A 869 5.59 60.30 -6.54
N PRO A 870 5.21 61.60 -6.63
CA PRO A 870 5.92 62.57 -7.47
C PRO A 870 7.38 62.79 -7.10
N ASN A 871 8.24 63.04 -8.09
CA ASN A 871 9.70 63.08 -8.01
C ASN A 871 10.41 61.83 -7.45
N SER A 872 9.69 60.77 -7.07
CA SER A 872 10.27 59.50 -6.56
C SER A 872 10.32 58.45 -7.68
N PRO A 873 11.43 58.33 -8.44
CA PRO A 873 11.59 57.22 -9.39
C PRO A 873 11.85 55.90 -8.65
N GLY A 874 11.48 54.77 -9.27
CA GLY A 874 11.89 53.46 -8.80
C GLY A 874 13.38 53.20 -9.09
N ALA A 875 14.03 52.46 -8.20
CA ALA A 875 15.41 51.99 -8.32
C ALA A 875 15.44 50.49 -8.68
N TYR A 876 16.35 50.14 -9.58
CA TYR A 876 16.47 48.81 -10.17
C TYR A 876 17.94 48.38 -10.18
N ALA A 877 18.26 47.11 -9.90
CA ALA A 877 19.63 46.62 -10.00
C ALA A 877 20.09 46.61 -11.48
N ARG A 878 21.19 47.29 -11.80
CA ARG A 878 21.67 47.51 -13.18
C ARG A 878 22.34 46.26 -13.75
N VAL A 879 21.58 45.46 -14.49
CA VAL A 879 22.01 44.14 -15.00
C VAL A 879 23.28 44.22 -15.85
N SER A 880 23.48 45.32 -16.59
CA SER A 880 24.67 45.58 -17.40
C SER A 880 25.99 45.63 -16.59
N ASN A 881 25.97 45.88 -15.27
CA ASN A 881 27.16 45.78 -14.42
C ASN A 881 27.51 44.33 -14.06
N TYR A 882 26.54 43.42 -14.03
CA TYR A 882 26.70 42.03 -13.56
C TYR A 882 26.94 41.02 -14.68
N ILE A 883 26.98 41.44 -15.95
CA ILE A 883 27.21 40.56 -17.11
C ILE A 883 28.38 39.57 -16.89
N PRO A 884 29.55 39.94 -16.35
CA PRO A 884 30.63 38.98 -16.11
C PRO A 884 30.28 37.92 -15.05
N TRP A 885 29.55 38.30 -14.00
CA TRP A 885 29.10 37.37 -12.94
C TRP A 885 27.96 36.46 -13.41
N LEU A 886 27.05 36.98 -14.23
CA LEU A 886 26.00 36.21 -14.89
C LEU A 886 26.63 35.17 -15.83
N GLN A 887 27.55 35.58 -16.71
CA GLN A 887 28.27 34.69 -17.63
C GLN A 887 29.11 33.64 -16.89
N GLN A 888 29.74 33.99 -15.76
CA GLN A 888 30.49 33.06 -14.91
C GLN A 888 29.61 31.95 -14.32
N ASN A 889 28.34 32.22 -14.01
CA ASN A 889 27.45 31.29 -13.31
C ASN A 889 26.44 30.58 -14.21
N VAL A 890 26.07 31.18 -15.35
CA VAL A 890 25.08 30.67 -16.31
C VAL A 890 25.75 30.05 -17.53
N GLY A 891 26.86 30.62 -17.99
CA GLY A 891 27.59 30.22 -19.20
C GLY A 891 27.94 31.42 -20.09
N SER A 892 29.03 31.32 -20.83
CA SER A 892 29.55 32.42 -21.68
C SER A 892 28.66 32.77 -22.89
N HIS A 893 27.73 31.89 -23.26
CA HIS A 893 26.83 32.02 -24.40
C HIS A 893 25.35 32.23 -23.99
N THR A 894 25.13 32.87 -22.83
CA THR A 894 23.78 33.23 -22.37
C THR A 894 23.13 34.24 -23.36
N PRO A 895 21.84 34.12 -23.73
CA PRO A 895 21.22 34.87 -24.84
C PRO A 895 21.13 36.40 -24.76
#